data_AF-A0A9P1MYA6-F1
#
_entry.id   AF-A0A9P1MYA6-F1
#
_cell.length_a   1.000
_cell.length_b   1.000
_cell.length_c   1.000
_cell.angle_alpha   90.00
_cell.angle_beta   90.00
_cell.angle_gamma   90.00
#
_symmetry.space_group_name_H-M   'P 1'
#
loop_
_entity.id
_entity.type
_entity.pdbx_description
1 polymer ?
#
loop_
_entity_poly.entity_id
_entity_poly.type
_entity_poly.pdbx_seq_one_letter_code
_entity_poly.pdbx_strand_id
1 'polypeptide(L)'
;MERQIIDKLRSNSGNKGYWQDLKEQLNVYIARKRLRENHGKMLRLKLARIREEQMKEVQMADTTRPQKRILPKKEESDDDEVDESDEQQNEKLSKKVRRKVDISELDNPELDDEQKERQWRALTNEQLEEATLELFNLGCYSPVYSGFDDVMPGIEIIDAQTDMEILMEKRESNRKKPDGVANDSDAKMIAIARKGMEGDEATFSVEEQIETQKHLWSDKYRPRKPTYLNRVQTGFDWNKYNQTHYDMDNPPPKIVQGYKFNIFYPDLLDPTKTPTFTVTPCDDPDFAVVRFKAGPPYEDIAFKVVNREWEILHKNGYKCQFQNGVFQLWFMFKKSNANMRILFDPPHIIWNDIRKWFFIYNATGFRVLAIATLIIEFFLSIFVINFVNYTEIDWSTYMQQVECVSQKGIFNYSQIGGDTGPCVYPAGHLFIFQVLHFLTNGGKSILIAQYIFMILYIINLALVFRILYKTNRIPPFVVLLCSVTGYRIHSIFMLRLFNDPIAMLLFYAAFNFFIDYKWVPGCVLYSLAVSIKMNVLLFAPAKFFMLVLNVGFATTFGYIALCAVVQFYIGLPFLWYDWKSYVIRSFDLSRVFMFKWTVNWRFLPVDIFLDKRFHATLLIGHLTLLALFAFNMWYRNTGGIRWGYLVGRIRTITGTAETFFAFSTANLIGIAFSRSLHYQFYSWYYHQLPFLLFFNYPRDIKKEEIPWNSIIWKCGVLLLVELCWNVYPSTWWSSLLLHILHAGILTYVVKTRILLPEDREPIHYNMSPEEYKIWKNILDKKLTWNSGGDLPELTSKKYPKKLYFTPTGGLRVTNCDYESDDYEDETDKRVVRLLKKYRKIKKNKFKRYNPEDEALHNNLAEIIKYCEEHECEVIPEEKRPIYKLANK
;
A
#
# COMPACT_ATOMS: atom_id res chain seq x y z
N MET A 1 6.47 46.71 -7.04
CA MET A 1 7.42 45.95 -6.21
C MET A 1 8.75 45.74 -6.92
N GLU A 2 8.80 45.07 -8.09
CA GLU A 2 10.07 44.84 -8.82
C GLU A 2 10.85 46.14 -9.12
N ARG A 3 10.16 47.18 -9.63
CA ARG A 3 10.77 48.50 -9.87
C ARG A 3 11.38 49.11 -8.59
N GLN A 4 10.71 49.01 -7.45
CA GLN A 4 11.20 49.54 -6.17
C GLN A 4 12.45 48.81 -5.66
N ILE A 5 12.55 47.49 -5.89
CA ILE A 5 13.73 46.69 -5.52
C ILE A 5 14.92 47.05 -6.43
N ILE A 6 14.67 47.25 -7.72
CA ILE A 6 15.70 47.68 -8.69
C ILE A 6 16.23 49.09 -8.34
N ASP A 7 15.35 50.01 -7.95
CA ASP A 7 15.76 51.35 -7.54
C ASP A 7 16.57 51.33 -6.24
N LYS A 8 16.20 50.47 -5.27
CA LYS A 8 16.98 50.28 -4.04
C LYS A 8 18.36 49.66 -4.30
N LEU A 9 18.47 48.70 -5.23
CA LEU A 9 19.74 48.14 -5.70
C LEU A 9 20.65 49.18 -6.36
N ARG A 10 20.07 50.16 -7.06
CA ARG A 10 20.81 51.27 -7.71
C ARG A 10 21.25 52.36 -6.72
N SER A 11 20.48 52.63 -5.68
CA SER A 11 20.71 53.74 -4.74
C SER A 11 21.86 53.58 -3.74
N ASN A 12 22.61 52.47 -3.78
CA ASN A 12 23.79 52.17 -2.93
C ASN A 12 23.59 52.35 -1.39
N SER A 13 22.34 52.44 -0.92
CA SER A 13 22.01 52.61 0.50
C SER A 13 21.32 51.36 1.05
N GLY A 14 21.99 50.69 1.99
CA GLY A 14 21.54 49.45 2.62
C GLY A 14 22.21 48.18 2.08
N ASN A 15 21.88 47.04 2.71
CA ASN A 15 22.52 45.75 2.42
C ASN A 15 22.14 45.24 1.02
N LYS A 16 23.06 45.33 0.05
CA LYS A 16 22.84 44.90 -1.34
C LYS A 16 22.48 43.42 -1.45
N GLY A 17 23.06 42.56 -0.62
CA GLY A 17 22.79 41.12 -0.65
C GLY A 17 21.31 40.82 -0.38
N TYR A 18 20.73 41.49 0.62
CA TYR A 18 19.31 41.36 0.93
C TYR A 18 18.40 41.73 -0.26
N TRP A 19 18.70 42.82 -0.96
CA TRP A 19 17.88 43.25 -2.11
C TRP A 19 18.09 42.39 -3.36
N GLN A 20 19.27 41.79 -3.53
CA GLN A 20 19.53 40.80 -4.59
C GLN A 20 18.73 39.52 -4.35
N ASP A 21 18.79 38.98 -3.12
CA ASP A 21 18.02 37.78 -2.73
C ASP A 21 16.51 38.01 -2.85
N LEU A 22 16.02 39.19 -2.43
CA LEU A 22 14.60 39.54 -2.55
C LEU A 22 14.15 39.66 -4.02
N LYS A 23 15.02 40.16 -4.91
CA LYS A 23 14.73 40.22 -6.36
C LYS A 23 14.64 38.82 -6.97
N GLU A 24 15.55 37.92 -6.58
CA GLU A 24 15.57 36.54 -7.06
C GLU A 24 14.32 35.77 -6.59
N GLN A 25 13.94 35.92 -5.33
CA GLN A 25 12.70 35.36 -4.80
C GLN A 25 11.44 35.93 -5.50
N LEU A 26 11.42 37.23 -5.79
CA LEU A 26 10.30 37.86 -6.50
C LEU A 26 10.17 37.32 -7.94
N ASN A 27 11.28 37.12 -8.65
CA ASN A 27 11.28 36.56 -10.00
C ASN A 27 10.71 35.14 -10.03
N VAL A 28 11.07 34.30 -9.06
CA VAL A 28 10.49 32.96 -8.90
C VAL A 28 8.98 33.04 -8.66
N TYR A 29 8.52 34.00 -7.86
CA TYR A 29 7.11 34.17 -7.58
C TYR A 29 6.32 34.65 -8.81
N ILE A 30 6.88 35.59 -9.59
CA ILE A 30 6.30 36.07 -10.86
C ILE A 30 6.21 34.92 -11.87
N ALA A 31 7.26 34.10 -12.00
CA ALA A 31 7.26 32.93 -12.87
C ALA A 31 6.17 31.93 -12.47
N ARG A 32 6.03 31.63 -11.16
CA ARG A 32 4.95 30.75 -10.65
C ARG A 32 3.55 31.32 -10.87
N LYS A 33 3.36 32.64 -10.83
CA LYS A 33 2.06 33.26 -11.12
C LYS A 33 1.71 33.17 -12.61
N ARG A 34 2.66 33.50 -13.49
CA ARG A 34 2.50 33.37 -14.96
C ARG A 34 2.21 31.92 -15.38
N LEU A 35 2.88 30.95 -14.76
CA LEU A 35 2.64 29.53 -15.04
C LEU A 35 1.22 29.12 -14.63
N ARG A 36 0.72 29.60 -13.48
CA ARG A 36 -0.67 29.36 -13.05
C ARG A 36 -1.70 30.02 -13.97
N GLU A 37 -1.46 31.24 -14.43
CA GLU A 37 -2.33 31.92 -15.39
C GLU A 37 -2.39 31.18 -16.73
N ASN A 38 -1.25 30.75 -17.27
CA ASN A 38 -1.20 29.96 -18.51
C ASN A 38 -1.86 28.58 -18.35
N HIS A 39 -1.66 27.93 -17.20
CA HIS A 39 -2.33 26.66 -16.90
C HIS A 39 -3.86 26.84 -16.81
N GLY A 40 -4.33 27.93 -16.19
CA GLY A 40 -5.74 28.29 -16.14
C GLY A 40 -6.35 28.54 -17.53
N LYS A 41 -5.63 29.25 -18.41
CA LYS A 41 -6.05 29.43 -19.82
C LYS A 41 -6.14 28.11 -20.58
N MET A 42 -5.16 27.22 -20.40
CA MET A 42 -5.15 25.90 -21.03
C MET A 42 -6.31 25.01 -20.54
N LEU A 43 -6.64 25.07 -19.24
CA LEU A 43 -7.78 24.36 -18.65
C LEU A 43 -9.11 24.84 -19.21
N ARG A 44 -9.29 26.16 -19.37
CA ARG A 44 -10.50 26.74 -19.98
C ARG A 44 -10.66 26.32 -21.44
N LEU A 45 -9.58 26.33 -22.23
CA LEU A 45 -9.58 25.84 -23.62
C LEU A 45 -9.94 24.36 -23.71
N LYS A 46 -9.41 23.52 -22.81
CA LYS A 46 -9.77 22.10 -22.76
C LYS A 46 -11.24 21.88 -22.36
N LEU A 47 -11.74 22.63 -21.37
CA LEU A 47 -13.14 22.56 -20.95
C LEU A 47 -14.11 22.99 -22.06
N ALA A 48 -13.77 24.04 -22.81
CA ALA A 48 -14.55 24.47 -23.97
C ALA A 48 -14.60 23.37 -25.06
N ARG A 49 -13.46 22.75 -25.37
CA ARG A 49 -13.39 21.64 -26.34
C ARG A 49 -14.25 20.45 -25.91
N ILE A 50 -14.18 20.06 -24.64
CA ILE A 50 -14.97 18.94 -24.10
C ILE A 50 -16.47 19.26 -24.14
N ARG A 51 -16.88 20.49 -23.81
CA ARG A 51 -18.29 20.91 -23.92
C ARG A 51 -18.78 20.89 -25.37
N GLU A 52 -17.94 21.28 -26.32
CA GLU A 52 -18.29 21.27 -27.74
C GLU A 52 -18.37 19.85 -28.30
N GLU A 53 -17.49 18.95 -27.87
CA GLU A 53 -17.57 17.50 -28.17
C GLU A 53 -18.84 16.89 -27.57
N GLN A 54 -19.18 17.21 -26.32
CA GLN A 54 -20.42 16.76 -25.69
C GLN A 54 -21.66 17.32 -26.40
N MET A 55 -21.65 18.59 -26.83
CA MET A 55 -22.73 19.16 -27.63
C MET A 55 -22.88 18.49 -28.99
N LYS A 56 -21.77 18.14 -29.65
CA LYS A 56 -21.79 17.37 -30.90
C LYS A 56 -22.30 15.95 -30.69
N GLU A 57 -21.93 15.29 -29.59
CA GLU A 57 -22.45 13.97 -29.22
C GLU A 57 -23.96 14.02 -28.90
N VAL A 58 -24.42 15.06 -28.21
CA VAL A 58 -25.85 15.28 -27.92
C VAL A 58 -26.63 15.59 -29.20
N GLN A 59 -26.09 16.42 -30.10
CA GLN A 59 -26.69 16.68 -31.41
C GLN A 59 -26.73 15.42 -32.29
N MET A 60 -25.67 14.61 -32.30
CA MET A 60 -25.65 13.33 -33.00
C MET A 60 -26.66 12.35 -32.41
N ALA A 61 -26.86 12.34 -31.08
CA ALA A 61 -27.84 11.51 -30.41
C ALA A 61 -29.30 11.95 -30.67
N ASP A 62 -29.54 13.24 -30.92
CA ASP A 62 -30.88 13.77 -31.26
C ASP A 62 -31.29 13.50 -32.72
N THR A 63 -30.35 13.25 -33.63
CA THR A 63 -30.65 12.84 -35.03
C THR A 63 -31.29 11.45 -35.15
N THR A 64 -31.31 10.65 -34.08
CA THR A 64 -31.78 9.25 -34.08
C THR A 64 -33.15 9.05 -33.41
N ARG A 65 -33.97 10.11 -33.26
CA ARG A 65 -35.37 10.01 -32.82
C ARG A 65 -36.32 10.84 -33.72
N PRO A 66 -37.52 10.33 -34.07
CA PRO A 66 -38.45 11.06 -34.92
C PRO A 66 -39.09 12.25 -34.19
N GLN A 67 -39.16 13.38 -34.89
CA GLN A 67 -39.67 14.67 -34.43
C GLN A 67 -41.09 14.61 -33.86
N LYS A 68 -41.31 15.29 -32.73
CA LYS A 68 -42.61 15.85 -32.35
C LYS A 68 -42.49 17.35 -32.12
N ARG A 69 -43.51 18.05 -32.64
CA ARG A 69 -43.64 19.50 -32.83
C ARG A 69 -43.53 20.34 -31.54
N ILE A 70 -43.06 21.56 -31.79
CA ILE A 70 -42.80 22.74 -30.93
C ILE A 70 -44.08 23.24 -30.22
N LEU A 71 -43.92 23.80 -29.01
CA LEU A 71 -44.65 24.96 -28.48
C LEU A 71 -43.71 25.79 -27.57
N PRO A 72 -43.88 27.14 -27.45
CA PRO A 72 -42.82 28.06 -27.01
C PRO A 72 -42.96 28.65 -25.59
N LYS A 73 -41.85 29.30 -25.15
CA LYS A 73 -41.66 30.31 -24.07
C LYS A 73 -41.64 29.87 -22.59
N LYS A 74 -40.53 30.20 -21.88
CA LYS A 74 -40.43 31.35 -20.95
C LYS A 74 -39.02 31.50 -20.34
N GLU A 75 -38.56 32.75 -20.27
CA GLU A 75 -37.45 33.25 -19.45
C GLU A 75 -37.88 33.34 -17.97
N GLU A 76 -36.94 33.06 -17.05
CA GLU A 76 -36.83 33.47 -15.62
C GLU A 76 -35.58 32.70 -15.09
N SER A 77 -34.38 33.29 -15.05
CA SER A 77 -33.76 34.27 -14.13
C SER A 77 -33.15 33.66 -12.85
N ASP A 78 -31.97 34.20 -12.51
CA ASP A 78 -31.14 34.08 -11.29
C ASP A 78 -30.13 32.92 -11.29
N ASP A 79 -28.83 33.08 -11.06
CA ASP A 79 -27.91 34.21 -10.93
C ASP A 79 -26.50 33.55 -10.92
N ASP A 80 -25.62 33.89 -11.85
CA ASP A 80 -24.17 33.75 -11.70
C ASP A 80 -23.53 34.62 -12.79
N GLU A 81 -23.09 35.81 -12.39
CA GLU A 81 -22.42 36.81 -13.23
C GLU A 81 -21.24 36.18 -14.01
N VAL A 82 -21.41 36.05 -15.33
CA VAL A 82 -20.32 35.81 -16.26
C VAL A 82 -20.23 37.04 -17.16
N ASP A 83 -19.11 37.75 -17.08
CA ASP A 83 -18.79 38.98 -17.82
C ASP A 83 -19.18 38.87 -19.31
N GLU A 84 -20.11 39.72 -19.76
CA GLU A 84 -20.57 39.86 -21.17
C GLU A 84 -19.42 40.16 -22.16
N SER A 85 -18.24 40.56 -21.67
CA SER A 85 -17.06 40.82 -22.51
C SER A 85 -16.42 39.53 -23.06
N ASP A 86 -16.53 38.41 -22.35
CA ASP A 86 -15.82 37.17 -22.68
C ASP A 86 -16.56 36.32 -23.71
N GLU A 87 -17.89 36.34 -23.74
CA GLU A 87 -18.68 35.64 -24.77
C GLU A 87 -18.58 36.31 -26.14
N GLN A 88 -18.61 37.65 -26.21
CA GLN A 88 -18.42 38.37 -27.48
C GLN A 88 -17.01 38.20 -28.05
N GLN A 89 -15.98 38.07 -27.19
CA GLN A 89 -14.62 37.77 -27.64
C GLN A 89 -14.48 36.33 -28.14
N ASN A 90 -15.10 35.36 -27.46
CA ASN A 90 -15.08 33.97 -27.88
C ASN A 90 -15.87 33.72 -29.18
N GLU A 91 -16.99 34.42 -29.39
CA GLU A 91 -17.76 34.32 -30.63
C GLU A 91 -17.04 34.98 -31.82
N LYS A 92 -16.33 36.09 -31.58
CA LYS A 92 -15.45 36.71 -32.59
C LYS A 92 -14.25 35.83 -32.93
N LEU A 93 -13.67 35.12 -31.96
CA LEU A 93 -12.55 34.21 -32.19
C LEU A 93 -12.99 32.96 -32.95
N SER A 94 -14.16 32.38 -32.61
CA SER A 94 -14.70 31.19 -33.28
C SER A 94 -15.12 31.47 -34.73
N LYS A 95 -15.71 32.65 -35.01
CA LYS A 95 -15.98 33.11 -36.39
C LYS A 95 -14.71 33.35 -37.20
N LYS A 96 -13.60 33.73 -36.56
CA LYS A 96 -12.30 33.94 -37.23
C LYS A 96 -11.61 32.62 -37.61
N VAL A 97 -11.80 31.57 -36.82
CA VAL A 97 -11.28 30.22 -37.11
C VAL A 97 -12.12 29.51 -38.18
N ARG A 98 -13.42 29.82 -38.30
CA ARG A 98 -14.33 29.20 -39.28
C ARG A 98 -14.32 29.78 -40.69
N ARG A 99 -13.54 30.85 -40.97
CA ARG A 99 -13.46 31.39 -42.34
C ARG A 99 -12.72 30.39 -43.23
N LYS A 100 -13.40 29.86 -44.25
CA LYS A 100 -12.77 29.16 -45.38
C LYS A 100 -11.73 30.09 -46.00
N VAL A 101 -10.56 29.53 -46.24
CA VAL A 101 -9.41 30.24 -46.78
C VAL A 101 -9.58 30.30 -48.28
N ASP A 102 -9.66 31.49 -48.86
CA ASP A 102 -9.73 31.65 -50.31
C ASP A 102 -8.30 31.66 -50.87
N ILE A 103 -7.93 30.65 -51.64
CA ILE A 103 -6.59 30.49 -52.21
C ILE A 103 -6.24 31.68 -53.12
N SER A 104 -7.25 32.28 -53.77
CA SER A 104 -7.06 33.42 -54.65
C SER A 104 -6.67 34.72 -53.92
N GLU A 105 -6.97 34.84 -52.62
CA GLU A 105 -6.45 35.93 -51.78
C GLU A 105 -5.01 35.67 -51.30
N LEU A 106 -4.67 34.40 -51.02
CA LEU A 106 -3.34 34.00 -50.52
C LEU A 106 -2.24 34.10 -51.57
N ASP A 107 -2.58 33.91 -52.84
CA ASP A 107 -1.64 33.98 -53.97
C ASP A 107 -2.01 35.08 -54.97
N ASN A 108 -2.52 36.20 -54.46
CA ASN A 108 -2.84 37.36 -55.28
C ASN A 108 -1.56 37.90 -55.96
N PRO A 109 -1.50 38.00 -57.30
CA PRO A 109 -0.32 38.47 -58.04
C PRO A 109 0.07 39.93 -57.76
N GLU A 110 -0.78 40.72 -57.09
CA GLU A 110 -0.47 42.10 -56.67
C GLU A 110 0.27 42.19 -55.31
N LEU A 111 0.42 41.08 -54.58
CA LEU A 111 1.12 41.04 -53.29
C LEU A 111 2.61 40.69 -53.45
N ASP A 112 3.47 41.40 -52.71
CA ASP A 112 4.92 41.11 -52.62
C ASP A 112 5.19 39.80 -51.84
N ASP A 113 6.32 39.15 -52.10
CA ASP A 113 6.65 37.81 -51.59
C ASP A 113 6.67 37.76 -50.05
N GLU A 114 7.14 38.83 -49.40
CA GLU A 114 7.09 38.94 -47.93
C GLU A 114 5.65 39.01 -47.40
N GLN A 115 4.73 39.62 -48.16
CA GLN A 115 3.34 39.77 -47.74
C GLN A 115 2.57 38.46 -47.92
N LYS A 116 2.83 37.74 -49.01
CA LYS A 116 2.34 36.37 -49.21
C LYS A 116 2.81 35.45 -48.07
N GLU A 117 4.12 35.46 -47.77
CA GLU A 117 4.68 34.60 -46.71
C GLU A 117 4.08 34.89 -45.32
N ARG A 118 3.78 36.16 -45.00
CA ARG A 118 3.11 36.54 -43.75
C ARG A 118 1.67 36.02 -43.66
N GLN A 119 0.94 36.02 -44.77
CA GLN A 119 -0.43 35.47 -44.79
C GLN A 119 -0.42 33.95 -44.62
N TRP A 120 0.52 33.25 -45.27
CA TRP A 120 0.70 31.81 -45.11
C TRP A 120 1.07 31.43 -43.67
N ARG A 121 1.94 32.20 -43.00
CA ARG A 121 2.31 31.96 -41.59
C ARG A 121 1.19 32.28 -40.60
N ALA A 122 0.19 33.06 -40.98
CA ALA A 122 -0.91 33.45 -40.12
C ALA A 122 -2.04 32.40 -40.05
N LEU A 123 -2.00 31.39 -40.92
CA LEU A 123 -2.96 30.28 -40.95
C LEU A 123 -2.78 29.34 -39.76
N THR A 124 -3.89 28.81 -39.24
CA THR A 124 -3.86 27.73 -38.25
C THR A 124 -3.57 26.38 -38.92
N ASN A 125 -3.11 25.37 -38.15
CA ASN A 125 -2.71 24.08 -38.75
C ASN A 125 -3.84 23.41 -39.56
N GLU A 126 -5.09 23.47 -39.12
CA GLU A 126 -6.24 22.93 -39.87
C GLU A 126 -6.52 23.73 -41.16
N GLN A 127 -6.40 25.06 -41.12
CA GLN A 127 -6.59 25.92 -42.30
C GLN A 127 -5.47 25.76 -43.33
N LEU A 128 -4.23 25.52 -42.87
CA LEU A 128 -3.08 25.25 -43.72
C LEU A 128 -3.25 23.90 -44.45
N GLU A 129 -3.76 22.89 -43.76
CA GLU A 129 -4.02 21.57 -44.32
C GLU A 129 -5.13 21.61 -45.38
N GLU A 130 -6.21 22.38 -45.14
CA GLU A 130 -7.29 22.57 -46.11
C GLU A 130 -6.82 23.34 -47.35
N ALA A 131 -6.07 24.43 -47.18
CA ALA A 131 -5.52 25.22 -48.29
C ALA A 131 -4.47 24.45 -49.11
N THR A 132 -3.64 23.63 -48.48
CA THR A 132 -2.65 22.79 -49.19
C THR A 132 -3.30 21.65 -49.95
N LEU A 133 -4.36 21.02 -49.41
CA LEU A 133 -5.14 20.01 -50.12
C LEU A 133 -5.84 20.58 -51.36
N GLU A 134 -6.34 21.81 -51.28
CA GLU A 134 -7.05 22.45 -52.38
C GLU A 134 -6.08 22.99 -53.46
N LEU A 135 -4.90 23.51 -53.08
CA LEU A 135 -3.79 23.77 -54.01
C LEU A 135 -3.29 22.49 -54.71
N PHE A 136 -3.20 21.40 -53.96
CA PHE A 136 -2.81 20.10 -54.49
C PHE A 136 -3.82 19.58 -55.52
N ASN A 137 -5.12 19.80 -55.29
CA ASN A 137 -6.18 19.46 -56.23
C ASN A 137 -6.17 20.37 -57.48
N LEU A 138 -5.82 21.66 -57.33
CA LEU A 138 -5.68 22.60 -58.46
C LEU A 138 -4.45 22.29 -59.35
N GLY A 139 -3.37 21.77 -58.76
CA GLY A 139 -2.11 21.48 -59.46
C GLY A 139 -2.09 20.21 -60.32
N CYS A 140 -3.21 19.49 -60.47
CA CYS A 140 -3.40 18.34 -61.38
C CYS A 140 -2.24 17.33 -61.45
N TYR A 141 -1.55 17.08 -60.32
CA TYR A 141 -0.57 16.00 -60.17
C TYR A 141 0.62 16.02 -61.17
N SER A 142 1.19 17.18 -61.50
CA SER A 142 2.47 17.24 -62.24
C SER A 142 3.31 18.47 -61.91
N PRO A 143 4.62 18.33 -61.59
CA PRO A 143 5.50 19.48 -61.41
C PRO A 143 5.67 20.23 -62.74
N VAL A 144 5.54 21.56 -62.71
CA VAL A 144 5.78 22.42 -63.88
C VAL A 144 7.29 22.56 -64.09
N TYR A 145 7.76 22.35 -65.33
CA TYR A 145 9.16 22.58 -65.68
C TYR A 145 9.46 24.08 -65.65
N SER A 146 10.32 24.50 -64.73
CA SER A 146 10.84 25.86 -64.63
C SER A 146 11.86 26.15 -65.74
N GLY A 147 11.84 27.37 -66.26
CA GLY A 147 12.81 27.84 -67.25
C GLY A 147 14.16 28.17 -66.63
N PHE A 148 15.19 28.36 -67.45
CA PHE A 148 16.53 28.75 -66.99
C PHE A 148 16.55 30.05 -66.17
N ASP A 149 15.56 30.92 -66.36
CA ASP A 149 15.43 32.21 -65.66
C ASP A 149 14.80 32.09 -64.26
N ASP A 150 14.18 30.95 -63.92
CA ASP A 150 13.52 30.71 -62.63
C ASP A 150 14.48 30.12 -61.56
N VAL A 151 15.76 29.97 -61.90
CA VAL A 151 16.76 29.34 -61.04
C VAL A 151 17.37 30.37 -60.08
N MET A 152 17.41 30.04 -58.79
CA MET A 152 17.86 30.95 -57.73
C MET A 152 19.31 31.44 -57.98
N PRO A 153 19.61 32.74 -57.84
CA PRO A 153 20.95 33.28 -58.08
C PRO A 153 21.99 32.60 -57.17
N GLY A 154 23.03 32.01 -57.76
CA GLY A 154 24.10 31.29 -57.05
C GLY A 154 24.02 29.76 -57.14
N ILE A 155 23.01 29.21 -57.82
CA ILE A 155 22.98 27.79 -58.22
C ILE A 155 23.72 27.65 -59.56
N GLU A 156 24.83 26.90 -59.54
CA GLU A 156 25.63 26.63 -60.73
C GLU A 156 24.91 25.57 -61.58
N ILE A 157 24.46 25.95 -62.78
CA ILE A 157 23.78 25.03 -63.70
C ILE A 157 24.87 24.28 -64.47
N ILE A 158 25.01 22.99 -64.16
CA ILE A 158 26.01 22.12 -64.75
C ILE A 158 25.37 21.39 -65.93
N ASP A 159 25.98 21.50 -67.12
CA ASP A 159 25.54 20.75 -68.29
C ASP A 159 25.77 19.24 -68.10
N ALA A 160 24.92 18.41 -68.71
CA ALA A 160 24.94 16.96 -68.52
C ALA A 160 26.28 16.32 -68.91
N GLN A 161 27.00 16.91 -69.87
CA GLN A 161 28.35 16.48 -70.24
C GLN A 161 29.40 16.90 -69.21
N THR A 162 29.30 18.13 -68.68
CA THR A 162 30.18 18.61 -67.63
C THR A 162 29.98 17.84 -66.32
N ASP A 163 28.75 17.45 -65.98
CA ASP A 163 28.45 16.62 -64.81
C ASP A 163 29.04 15.20 -64.98
N MET A 164 28.98 14.64 -66.20
CA MET A 164 29.64 13.37 -66.55
C MET A 164 31.17 13.43 -66.42
N GLU A 165 31.80 14.53 -66.83
CA GLU A 165 33.25 14.73 -66.70
C GLU A 165 33.66 14.89 -65.23
N ILE A 166 32.96 15.72 -64.45
CA ILE A 166 33.16 15.86 -63.00
C ILE A 166 32.99 14.51 -62.29
N LEU A 167 32.03 13.70 -62.75
CA LEU A 167 31.74 12.39 -62.20
C LEU A 167 32.83 11.37 -62.58
N MET A 168 33.40 11.44 -63.79
CA MET A 168 34.57 10.64 -64.16
C MET A 168 35.82 11.04 -63.39
N GLU A 169 36.07 12.34 -63.22
CA GLU A 169 37.20 12.87 -62.45
C GLU A 169 37.10 12.46 -60.97
N LYS A 170 35.90 12.52 -60.38
CA LYS A 170 35.63 11.99 -59.04
C LYS A 170 35.84 10.48 -58.96
N ARG A 171 35.44 9.71 -59.98
CA ARG A 171 35.69 8.25 -60.05
C ARG A 171 37.18 7.92 -60.14
N GLU A 172 37.97 8.70 -60.88
CA GLU A 172 39.43 8.54 -60.94
C GLU A 172 40.11 8.93 -59.63
N SER A 173 39.66 10.00 -58.97
CA SER A 173 40.16 10.40 -57.65
C SER A 173 39.88 9.35 -56.56
N ASN A 174 38.77 8.62 -56.68
CA ASN A 174 38.38 7.54 -55.76
C ASN A 174 39.05 6.20 -56.08
N ARG A 175 39.68 6.04 -57.26
CA ARG A 175 40.35 4.78 -57.65
C ARG A 175 41.70 4.57 -56.96
N LYS A 176 42.21 5.56 -56.21
CA LYS A 176 43.52 5.53 -55.52
C LYS A 176 43.46 5.70 -53.99
N LYS A 177 42.32 5.48 -53.33
CA LYS A 177 42.25 5.47 -51.86
C LYS A 177 41.42 4.30 -51.34
N PRO A 178 41.91 3.53 -50.36
CA PRO A 178 41.05 2.66 -49.57
C PRO A 178 40.09 3.52 -48.73
N ASP A 179 38.86 3.05 -48.54
CA ASP A 179 37.85 3.71 -47.70
C ASP A 179 38.37 3.96 -46.27
N GLY A 180 38.24 5.20 -45.80
CA GLY A 180 38.41 5.53 -44.38
C GLY A 180 39.55 6.48 -44.00
N VAL A 181 39.86 7.50 -44.80
CA VAL A 181 40.71 8.62 -44.31
C VAL A 181 39.81 9.74 -43.79
N ALA A 182 39.78 9.84 -42.46
CA ALA A 182 39.16 10.92 -41.69
C ALA A 182 39.62 12.30 -42.18
N ASN A 183 38.71 13.29 -42.15
CA ASN A 183 39.07 14.70 -42.32
C ASN A 183 40.17 15.09 -41.32
N ASP A 184 41.05 16.03 -41.67
CA ASP A 184 42.15 16.49 -40.81
C ASP A 184 41.66 16.99 -39.43
N SER A 185 40.41 17.46 -39.35
CA SER A 185 39.71 17.80 -38.10
C SER A 185 39.32 16.59 -37.25
N ASP A 186 38.82 15.51 -37.86
CA ASP A 186 38.43 14.27 -37.19
C ASP A 186 39.66 13.52 -36.68
N ALA A 187 40.74 13.51 -37.46
CA ALA A 187 42.02 12.93 -37.06
C ALA A 187 42.63 13.68 -35.84
N LYS A 188 42.55 15.02 -35.83
CA LYS A 188 42.96 15.85 -34.69
C LYS A 188 42.07 15.64 -33.45
N MET A 189 40.75 15.52 -33.62
CA MET A 189 39.83 15.23 -32.51
C MET A 189 40.01 13.83 -31.92
N ILE A 190 40.23 12.82 -32.77
CA ILE A 190 40.55 11.46 -32.34
C ILE A 190 41.90 11.43 -31.63
N ALA A 191 42.91 12.18 -32.10
CA ALA A 191 44.21 12.29 -31.43
C ALA A 191 44.12 12.96 -30.05
N ILE A 192 43.29 14.01 -29.90
CA ILE A 192 43.00 14.64 -28.62
C ILE A 192 42.27 13.67 -27.68
N ALA A 193 41.29 12.91 -28.19
CA ALA A 193 40.59 11.89 -27.42
C ALA A 193 41.52 10.75 -27.00
N ARG A 194 42.51 10.36 -27.83
CA ARG A 194 43.56 9.36 -27.51
C ARG A 194 44.59 9.83 -26.48
N LYS A 195 44.68 11.13 -26.21
CA LYS A 195 45.62 11.70 -25.23
C LYS A 195 45.14 11.37 -23.81
N GLY A 196 45.79 10.43 -23.14
CA GLY A 196 45.44 9.97 -21.79
C GLY A 196 44.92 8.52 -21.70
N MET A 197 45.31 7.62 -22.62
CA MET A 197 45.05 6.19 -22.46
C MET A 197 45.87 5.61 -21.31
N GLU A 198 45.18 5.15 -20.27
CA GLU A 198 45.73 4.28 -19.22
C GLU A 198 45.58 2.80 -19.66
N GLY A 199 46.45 1.91 -19.16
CA GLY A 199 46.57 0.52 -19.64
C GLY A 199 45.35 -0.39 -19.42
N ASP A 200 44.35 0.03 -18.63
CA ASP A 200 43.15 -0.75 -18.29
C ASP A 200 41.87 -0.33 -19.07
N GLU A 201 42.01 0.55 -20.06
CA GLU A 201 40.91 0.98 -20.93
C GLU A 201 40.93 0.24 -22.27
N ALA A 202 39.82 -0.41 -22.63
CA ALA A 202 39.64 -1.05 -23.95
C ALA A 202 38.64 -0.28 -24.82
N THR A 203 38.89 -0.16 -26.12
CA THR A 203 37.93 0.42 -27.08
C THR A 203 36.78 -0.55 -27.35
N PHE A 204 35.56 -0.04 -27.43
CA PHE A 204 34.35 -0.83 -27.69
C PHE A 204 33.48 -0.17 -28.76
N SER A 205 32.91 -0.97 -29.66
CA SER A 205 32.18 -0.49 -30.84
C SER A 205 30.94 -1.32 -31.19
N VAL A 206 30.33 -2.02 -30.23
CA VAL A 206 29.12 -2.81 -30.50
C VAL A 206 27.90 -1.90 -30.35
N GLU A 207 27.33 -1.48 -31.48
CA GLU A 207 26.06 -0.74 -31.56
C GLU A 207 24.88 -1.71 -31.42
N GLU A 208 23.83 -1.26 -30.72
CA GLU A 208 22.53 -1.95 -30.68
C GLU A 208 21.69 -1.53 -31.90
N GLN A 209 21.06 -2.49 -32.58
CA GLN A 209 20.20 -2.18 -33.74
C GLN A 209 18.94 -1.44 -33.28
N ILE A 210 18.74 -0.21 -33.77
CA ILE A 210 17.53 0.58 -33.53
C ILE A 210 16.63 0.49 -34.78
N GLU A 211 15.31 0.44 -34.59
CA GLU A 211 14.35 0.58 -35.69
C GLU A 211 14.61 1.86 -36.49
N THR A 212 14.63 1.73 -37.83
CA THR A 212 14.95 2.83 -38.76
C THR A 212 13.91 3.95 -38.65
N GLN A 213 14.30 5.10 -38.09
CA GLN A 213 13.40 6.25 -37.98
C GLN A 213 13.43 7.06 -39.30
N LYS A 214 12.26 7.21 -39.95
CA LYS A 214 12.10 8.19 -41.04
C LYS A 214 12.03 9.59 -40.44
N HIS A 215 13.12 10.35 -40.56
CA HIS A 215 13.17 11.72 -40.06
C HIS A 215 12.61 12.71 -41.09
N LEU A 216 11.71 13.61 -40.69
CA LEU A 216 11.12 14.65 -41.56
C LEU A 216 12.15 15.55 -42.27
N TRP A 217 13.39 15.60 -41.78
CA TRP A 217 14.48 16.38 -42.36
C TRP A 217 15.35 15.58 -43.34
N SER A 218 15.13 14.26 -43.49
CA SER A 218 15.94 13.40 -44.36
C SER A 218 15.92 13.83 -45.83
N ASP A 219 14.87 14.54 -46.23
CA ASP A 219 14.67 15.03 -47.59
C ASP A 219 15.49 16.31 -47.86
N LYS A 220 15.90 17.03 -46.80
CA LYS A 220 16.69 18.28 -46.88
C LYS A 220 18.17 18.09 -46.57
N TYR A 221 18.52 17.12 -45.73
CA TYR A 221 19.90 16.82 -45.36
C TYR A 221 20.14 15.32 -45.41
N ARG A 222 21.29 14.90 -45.95
CA ARG A 222 21.69 13.49 -45.98
C ARG A 222 21.91 12.98 -44.54
N PRO A 223 21.11 12.02 -44.05
CA PRO A 223 21.31 11.45 -42.73
C PRO A 223 22.68 10.78 -42.63
N ARG A 224 23.34 10.95 -41.49
CA ARG A 224 24.63 10.33 -41.22
C ARG A 224 24.74 9.92 -39.76
N LYS A 225 25.49 8.86 -39.51
CA LYS A 225 25.84 8.44 -38.15
C LYS A 225 27.00 9.29 -37.60
N PRO A 226 26.96 9.68 -36.32
CA PRO A 226 28.10 10.34 -35.69
C PRO A 226 29.26 9.36 -35.53
N THR A 227 30.48 9.87 -35.63
CA THR A 227 31.67 9.11 -35.26
C THR A 227 31.79 9.08 -33.74
N TYR A 228 32.34 8.02 -33.17
CA TYR A 228 32.52 7.90 -31.73
C TYR A 228 33.79 7.14 -31.36
N LEU A 229 34.31 7.41 -30.17
CA LEU A 229 35.41 6.69 -29.55
C LEU A 229 35.00 6.31 -28.12
N ASN A 230 34.40 5.13 -28.00
CA ASN A 230 33.93 4.62 -26.72
C ASN A 230 35.00 3.74 -26.08
N ARG A 231 35.14 3.87 -24.76
CA ARG A 231 36.04 3.04 -23.95
C ARG A 231 35.28 2.37 -22.83
N VAL A 232 35.64 1.13 -22.56
CA VAL A 232 35.17 0.35 -21.41
C VAL A 232 36.32 0.26 -20.44
N GLN A 233 36.07 0.71 -19.21
CA GLN A 233 37.03 0.56 -18.13
C GLN A 233 36.78 -0.79 -17.47
N THR A 234 37.77 -1.67 -17.55
CA THR A 234 37.73 -2.99 -16.92
C THR A 234 38.69 -3.04 -15.76
N GLY A 235 38.33 -3.76 -14.71
CA GLY A 235 39.21 -3.87 -13.54
C GLY A 235 38.81 -5.03 -12.64
N PHE A 236 39.66 -5.30 -11.67
CA PHE A 236 39.45 -6.36 -10.70
C PHE A 236 38.52 -5.88 -9.58
N ASP A 237 37.57 -6.73 -9.18
CA ASP A 237 36.73 -6.50 -8.01
C ASP A 237 37.15 -7.45 -6.88
N TRP A 238 37.90 -6.94 -5.92
CA TRP A 238 38.38 -7.72 -4.77
C TRP A 238 37.30 -7.86 -3.70
N ASN A 239 36.21 -8.54 -4.02
CA ASN A 239 35.18 -8.91 -3.04
C ASN A 239 35.66 -10.08 -2.14
N LYS A 240 34.95 -10.36 -1.04
CA LYS A 240 35.34 -11.40 -0.07
C LYS A 240 35.54 -12.79 -0.70
N TYR A 241 34.75 -13.12 -1.72
CA TYR A 241 34.88 -14.37 -2.47
C TYR A 241 36.14 -14.38 -3.35
N ASN A 242 36.40 -13.27 -4.06
CA ASN A 242 37.57 -13.14 -4.91
C ASN A 242 38.87 -13.10 -4.10
N GLN A 243 38.86 -12.48 -2.91
CA GLN A 243 39.99 -12.49 -1.97
C GLN A 243 40.30 -13.90 -1.40
N THR A 244 39.36 -14.85 -1.47
CA THR A 244 39.59 -16.24 -1.00
C THR A 244 40.01 -17.20 -2.10
N HIS A 245 39.83 -16.82 -3.38
CA HIS A 245 40.05 -17.70 -4.53
C HIS A 245 41.11 -17.19 -5.50
N TYR A 246 41.49 -15.91 -5.40
CA TYR A 246 42.45 -15.25 -6.27
C TYR A 246 43.45 -14.49 -5.41
N ASP A 247 44.68 -14.41 -5.90
CA ASP A 247 45.80 -13.72 -5.26
C ASP A 247 46.45 -12.74 -6.24
N MET A 248 47.43 -11.96 -5.81
CA MET A 248 48.10 -10.97 -6.67
C MET A 248 48.73 -11.60 -7.92
N ASP A 249 49.21 -12.85 -7.83
CA ASP A 249 49.83 -13.57 -8.95
C ASP A 249 48.81 -14.25 -9.86
N ASN A 250 47.57 -14.45 -9.40
CA ASN A 250 46.46 -15.01 -10.18
C ASN A 250 45.18 -14.21 -9.90
N PRO A 251 45.04 -13.01 -10.49
CA PRO A 251 43.95 -12.10 -10.17
C PRO A 251 42.60 -12.60 -10.69
N PRO A 252 41.48 -12.13 -10.11
CA PRO A 252 40.14 -12.51 -10.55
C PRO A 252 39.87 -12.05 -12.00
N PRO A 253 38.87 -12.60 -12.68
CA PRO A 253 38.48 -12.11 -14.00
C PRO A 253 38.11 -10.63 -13.95
N LYS A 254 38.61 -9.84 -14.92
CA LYS A 254 38.31 -8.40 -15.02
C LYS A 254 36.81 -8.21 -15.28
N ILE A 255 36.16 -7.36 -14.50
CA ILE A 255 34.77 -6.97 -14.69
C ILE A 255 34.68 -5.54 -15.24
N VAL A 256 33.57 -5.21 -15.89
CA VAL A 256 33.32 -3.84 -16.34
C VAL A 256 33.05 -2.94 -15.13
N GLN A 257 33.89 -1.93 -14.94
CA GLN A 257 33.79 -0.96 -13.85
C GLN A 257 33.17 0.37 -14.28
N GLY A 258 33.12 0.66 -15.58
CA GLY A 258 32.53 1.88 -16.11
C GLY A 258 32.67 2.04 -17.61
N TYR A 259 32.06 3.09 -18.15
CA TYR A 259 32.07 3.41 -19.57
C TYR A 259 32.44 4.88 -19.78
N LYS A 260 33.20 5.15 -20.86
CA LYS A 260 33.53 6.48 -21.33
C LYS A 260 33.11 6.62 -22.79
N PHE A 261 31.98 7.27 -23.02
CA PHE A 261 31.48 7.60 -24.35
C PHE A 261 32.02 8.95 -24.79
N ASN A 262 32.60 9.00 -25.98
CA ASN A 262 32.97 10.24 -26.65
C ASN A 262 32.38 10.21 -28.05
N ILE A 263 31.31 10.96 -28.27
CA ILE A 263 30.57 10.97 -29.54
C ILE A 263 30.77 12.32 -30.22
N PHE A 264 31.15 12.30 -31.49
CA PHE A 264 31.54 13.47 -32.25
C PHE A 264 30.40 13.91 -33.17
N TYR A 265 30.02 15.18 -33.01
CA TYR A 265 29.00 15.89 -33.77
C TYR A 265 29.58 17.19 -34.38
N PRO A 266 30.62 17.14 -35.25
CA PRO A 266 31.27 18.31 -35.81
C PRO A 266 30.35 19.26 -36.59
N ASP A 267 29.41 18.74 -37.39
CA ASP A 267 28.51 19.59 -38.21
C ASP A 267 27.06 19.51 -37.73
N LEU A 268 26.86 19.65 -36.41
CA LEU A 268 25.52 19.82 -35.84
C LEU A 268 24.94 21.18 -36.28
N LEU A 269 23.80 21.17 -36.97
CA LEU A 269 23.24 22.40 -37.57
C LEU A 269 22.85 23.46 -36.53
N ASP A 270 22.35 23.01 -35.38
CA ASP A 270 21.99 23.88 -34.27
C ASP A 270 22.93 23.62 -33.08
N PRO A 271 24.07 24.32 -33.00
CA PRO A 271 25.04 24.13 -31.91
C PRO A 271 24.48 24.59 -30.54
N THR A 272 23.34 25.28 -30.51
CA THR A 272 22.69 25.69 -29.25
C THR A 272 21.93 24.55 -28.58
N LYS A 273 21.55 23.51 -29.33
CA LYS A 273 20.86 22.32 -28.82
C LYS A 273 21.86 21.21 -28.53
N THR A 274 22.05 20.91 -27.25
CA THR A 274 22.95 19.85 -26.81
C THR A 274 22.37 18.45 -27.06
N PRO A 275 23.17 17.48 -27.53
CA PRO A 275 22.76 16.07 -27.59
C PRO A 275 22.31 15.55 -26.22
N THR A 276 21.35 14.63 -26.21
CA THR A 276 20.78 14.04 -24.99
C THR A 276 20.90 12.52 -25.01
N PHE A 277 20.80 11.87 -23.85
CA PHE A 277 20.83 10.42 -23.77
C PHE A 277 19.71 9.87 -22.88
N THR A 278 19.27 8.65 -23.15
CA THR A 278 18.27 7.92 -22.36
C THR A 278 18.74 6.50 -22.11
N VAL A 279 18.48 5.98 -20.91
CA VAL A 279 18.82 4.59 -20.54
C VAL A 279 17.53 3.79 -20.40
N THR A 280 17.40 2.70 -21.16
CA THR A 280 16.25 1.79 -21.11
C THR A 280 16.70 0.37 -20.75
N PRO A 281 15.96 -0.36 -19.89
CA PRO A 281 16.28 -1.76 -19.61
C PRO A 281 16.14 -2.62 -20.88
N CYS A 282 17.00 -3.63 -21.02
CA CYS A 282 16.97 -4.62 -22.10
C CYS A 282 16.14 -5.84 -21.67
N ASP A 283 15.87 -6.75 -22.60
CA ASP A 283 15.20 -8.04 -22.31
C ASP A 283 16.02 -8.89 -21.32
N ASP A 284 17.34 -8.74 -21.34
CA ASP A 284 18.25 -9.28 -20.34
C ASP A 284 18.40 -8.30 -19.16
N PRO A 285 18.01 -8.68 -17.93
CA PRO A 285 18.04 -7.80 -16.76
C PRO A 285 19.45 -7.31 -16.39
N ASP A 286 20.50 -8.02 -16.80
CA ASP A 286 21.90 -7.66 -16.52
C ASP A 286 22.43 -6.55 -17.44
N PHE A 287 21.69 -6.19 -18.49
CA PHE A 287 22.08 -5.16 -19.46
C PHE A 287 21.01 -4.08 -19.66
N ALA A 288 21.47 -2.89 -20.02
CA ALA A 288 20.64 -1.74 -20.37
C ALA A 288 21.15 -1.12 -21.68
N VAL A 289 20.28 -0.41 -22.38
CA VAL A 289 20.61 0.26 -23.64
C VAL A 289 20.68 1.77 -23.39
N VAL A 290 21.83 2.36 -23.69
CA VAL A 290 22.03 3.82 -23.65
C VAL A 290 21.86 4.36 -25.07
N ARG A 291 20.79 5.11 -25.31
CA ARG A 291 20.48 5.75 -26.59
C ARG A 291 20.87 7.22 -26.55
N PHE A 292 21.69 7.66 -27.50
CA PHE A 292 22.09 9.05 -27.72
C PHE A 292 21.28 9.65 -28.86
N LYS A 293 20.67 10.80 -28.58
CA LYS A 293 19.85 11.56 -29.52
C LYS A 293 20.49 12.90 -29.82
N ALA A 294 20.67 13.16 -31.11
CA ALA A 294 21.19 14.42 -31.62
C ALA A 294 20.17 15.11 -32.52
N GLY A 295 20.48 16.34 -32.91
CA GLY A 295 19.72 17.04 -33.94
C GLY A 295 20.18 16.70 -35.36
N PRO A 296 19.51 17.21 -36.41
CA PRO A 296 19.92 17.01 -37.79
C PRO A 296 21.36 17.54 -38.03
N PRO A 297 22.18 16.86 -38.84
CA PRO A 297 21.87 15.73 -39.72
C PRO A 297 22.19 14.34 -39.12
N TYR A 298 22.29 14.22 -37.78
CA TYR A 298 22.75 12.98 -37.14
C TYR A 298 21.61 12.04 -36.76
N GLU A 299 21.79 10.75 -37.05
CA GLU A 299 20.92 9.68 -36.57
C GLU A 299 21.19 9.33 -35.09
N ASP A 300 20.16 8.83 -34.41
CA ASP A 300 20.27 8.30 -33.05
C ASP A 300 21.17 7.05 -33.03
N ILE A 301 22.06 6.94 -32.04
CA ILE A 301 22.90 5.75 -31.84
C ILE A 301 22.66 5.15 -30.45
N ALA A 302 22.78 3.84 -30.30
CA ALA A 302 22.57 3.17 -29.03
C ALA A 302 23.65 2.11 -28.75
N PHE A 303 24.00 1.98 -27.48
CA PHE A 303 24.99 1.00 -27.01
C PHE A 303 24.43 0.18 -25.86
N LYS A 304 24.71 -1.12 -25.87
CA LYS A 304 24.41 -2.03 -24.78
C LYS A 304 25.48 -1.91 -23.69
N VAL A 305 25.05 -1.64 -22.46
CA VAL A 305 25.91 -1.49 -21.27
C VAL A 305 25.41 -2.36 -20.13
N VAL A 306 26.28 -2.66 -19.16
CA VAL A 306 25.88 -3.38 -17.94
C VAL A 306 24.89 -2.55 -17.12
N ASN A 307 23.80 -3.17 -16.67
CA ASN A 307 22.73 -2.54 -15.88
C ASN A 307 23.09 -2.48 -14.38
N ARG A 308 24.00 -1.58 -14.02
CA ARG A 308 24.40 -1.29 -12.63
C ARG A 308 24.26 0.18 -12.30
N GLU A 309 24.13 0.51 -11.02
CA GLU A 309 23.97 1.90 -10.56
C GLU A 309 25.24 2.73 -10.81
N TRP A 310 25.08 3.92 -11.39
CA TRP A 310 26.20 4.80 -11.75
C TRP A 310 26.62 5.69 -10.57
N GLU A 311 27.92 5.97 -10.49
CA GLU A 311 28.50 6.99 -9.61
C GLU A 311 28.38 8.36 -10.30
N ILE A 312 27.54 9.25 -9.76
CA ILE A 312 27.19 10.56 -10.39
C ILE A 312 28.08 11.71 -9.86
N LEU A 313 28.97 11.43 -8.91
CA LEU A 313 29.87 12.44 -8.34
C LEU A 313 31.03 12.77 -9.30
N HIS A 314 31.15 14.04 -9.68
CA HIS A 314 32.25 14.52 -10.55
C HIS A 314 33.66 14.20 -10.00
N LYS A 315 33.83 14.20 -8.67
CA LYS A 315 35.11 13.84 -8.01
C LYS A 315 35.55 12.39 -8.30
N ASN A 316 34.61 11.51 -8.62
CA ASN A 316 34.83 10.09 -8.86
C ASN A 316 34.84 9.75 -10.37
N GLY A 317 35.07 10.75 -11.24
CA GLY A 317 35.22 10.55 -12.68
C GLY A 317 33.95 10.68 -13.51
N TYR A 318 32.82 11.06 -12.91
CA TYR A 318 31.59 11.35 -13.67
C TYR A 318 31.73 12.61 -14.53
N LYS A 319 31.39 12.51 -15.81
CA LYS A 319 31.45 13.62 -16.77
C LYS A 319 30.28 13.52 -17.73
N CYS A 320 29.51 14.61 -17.89
CA CYS A 320 28.42 14.71 -18.87
C CYS A 320 28.43 16.13 -19.45
N GLN A 321 29.16 16.34 -20.55
CA GLN A 321 29.32 17.66 -21.15
C GLN A 321 29.37 17.61 -22.68
N PHE A 322 28.90 18.67 -23.33
CA PHE A 322 29.03 18.89 -24.77
C PHE A 322 29.92 20.12 -25.00
N GLN A 323 31.10 19.92 -25.60
CA GLN A 323 32.06 21.00 -25.88
C GLN A 323 32.73 20.76 -27.24
N ASN A 324 32.84 21.81 -28.06
CA ASN A 324 33.53 21.78 -29.36
C ASN A 324 33.08 20.62 -30.28
N GLY A 325 31.77 20.36 -30.36
CA GLY A 325 31.24 19.27 -31.17
C GLY A 325 31.50 17.88 -30.60
N VAL A 326 31.95 17.74 -29.35
CA VAL A 326 32.17 16.43 -28.70
C VAL A 326 31.25 16.29 -27.50
N PHE A 327 30.42 15.24 -27.52
CA PHE A 327 29.60 14.81 -26.39
C PHE A 327 30.36 13.78 -25.56
N GLN A 328 30.69 14.13 -24.32
CA GLN A 328 31.45 13.28 -23.40
C GLN A 328 30.54 12.81 -22.27
N LEU A 329 30.28 11.51 -22.21
CA LEU A 329 29.56 10.85 -21.11
C LEU A 329 30.45 9.77 -20.48
N TRP A 330 31.03 10.07 -19.32
CA TRP A 330 31.90 9.18 -18.56
C TRP A 330 31.25 8.85 -17.23
N PHE A 331 31.19 7.58 -16.88
CA PHE A 331 30.68 7.14 -15.59
C PHE A 331 31.33 5.83 -15.15
N MET A 332 31.42 5.66 -13.84
CA MET A 332 31.82 4.43 -13.18
C MET A 332 30.61 3.82 -12.48
N PHE A 333 30.61 2.50 -12.28
CA PHE A 333 29.62 1.82 -11.45
C PHE A 333 29.96 1.97 -9.97
N LYS A 334 28.94 2.05 -9.13
CA LYS A 334 29.11 2.05 -7.67
C LYS A 334 29.73 0.72 -7.22
N LYS A 335 30.78 0.79 -6.39
CA LYS A 335 31.37 -0.41 -5.77
C LYS A 335 30.39 -1.00 -4.74
N SER A 336 30.06 -2.29 -4.83
CA SER A 336 29.17 -2.95 -3.87
C SER A 336 29.92 -3.29 -2.58
N ASN A 337 30.09 -2.33 -1.67
CA ASN A 337 30.55 -2.63 -0.31
C ASN A 337 29.39 -3.20 0.51
N ALA A 338 29.07 -4.47 0.33
CA ALA A 338 27.99 -5.13 1.07
C ALA A 338 28.28 -5.32 2.58
N ASN A 339 29.54 -5.24 3.02
CA ASN A 339 29.93 -5.49 4.41
C ASN A 339 30.52 -4.30 5.16
N MET A 340 30.53 -3.09 4.58
CA MET A 340 30.93 -1.86 5.28
C MET A 340 29.77 -0.86 5.47
N ARG A 341 28.53 -1.31 5.25
CA ARG A 341 27.29 -0.51 5.36
C ARG A 341 26.91 -0.11 6.79
N ILE A 342 27.62 -0.59 7.81
CA ILE A 342 27.23 -0.35 9.21
C ILE A 342 28.17 0.64 9.92
N LEU A 343 29.38 0.87 9.42
CA LEU A 343 30.38 1.64 10.19
C LEU A 343 30.60 3.09 9.75
N PHE A 344 30.27 3.47 8.50
CA PHE A 344 30.62 4.80 7.97
C PHE A 344 29.55 5.44 7.06
N ASP A 345 28.26 5.13 7.28
CA ASP A 345 27.21 5.90 6.61
C ASP A 345 27.07 7.30 7.23
N PRO A 346 26.88 8.37 6.42
CA PRO A 346 26.50 9.67 6.95
C PRO A 346 25.20 9.50 7.78
N PRO A 347 25.04 10.22 8.90
CA PRO A 347 23.97 9.97 9.88
C PRO A 347 22.56 9.97 9.27
N HIS A 348 22.37 10.64 8.14
CA HIS A 348 21.09 10.69 7.41
C HIS A 348 20.69 9.35 6.74
N ILE A 349 21.62 8.51 6.32
CA ILE A 349 21.31 7.22 5.65
C ILE A 349 20.95 6.17 6.71
N ILE A 350 21.75 6.07 7.77
CA ILE A 350 21.46 5.23 8.96
C ILE A 350 20.10 5.60 9.55
N TRP A 351 19.82 6.90 9.69
CA TRP A 351 18.54 7.39 10.19
C TRP A 351 17.36 6.95 9.32
N ASN A 352 17.49 6.98 8.00
CA ASN A 352 16.44 6.55 7.09
C ASN A 352 16.15 5.05 7.17
N ASP A 353 17.18 4.22 7.35
CA ASP A 353 16.99 2.77 7.46
C ASP A 353 16.42 2.36 8.82
N ILE A 354 16.88 2.99 9.91
CA ILE A 354 16.27 2.84 11.24
C ILE A 354 14.81 3.29 11.17
N ARG A 355 14.53 4.45 10.56
CA ARG A 355 13.18 5.00 10.47
C ARG A 355 12.24 4.06 9.72
N LYS A 356 12.65 3.49 8.59
CA LYS A 356 11.87 2.50 7.84
C LYS A 356 11.65 1.22 8.64
N TRP A 357 12.67 0.75 9.36
CA TRP A 357 12.56 -0.48 10.13
C TRP A 357 11.61 -0.35 11.34
N PHE A 358 11.56 0.83 11.98
CA PHE A 358 10.73 1.08 13.16
C PHE A 358 9.33 1.58 12.86
N PHE A 359 9.18 2.53 11.93
CA PHE A 359 7.94 3.28 11.71
C PHE A 359 7.09 2.80 10.53
N ILE A 360 7.63 1.92 9.69
CA ILE A 360 6.89 1.22 8.64
C ILE A 360 6.66 -0.23 9.08
N TYR A 361 5.54 -0.81 8.66
CA TYR A 361 5.29 -2.24 8.89
C TYR A 361 6.46 -3.09 8.37
N ASN A 362 7.08 -3.84 9.29
CA ASN A 362 8.15 -4.78 9.00
C ASN A 362 7.96 -6.01 9.89
N ALA A 363 7.64 -7.16 9.29
CA ALA A 363 7.37 -8.39 10.03
C ALA A 363 8.59 -8.87 10.84
N THR A 364 9.79 -8.76 10.28
CA THR A 364 11.04 -9.12 10.96
C THR A 364 11.33 -8.14 12.08
N GLY A 365 11.21 -6.84 11.80
CA GLY A 365 11.43 -5.80 12.81
C GLY A 365 10.44 -5.88 13.98
N PHE A 366 9.19 -6.21 13.69
CA PHE A 366 8.17 -6.43 14.70
C PHE A 366 8.54 -7.58 15.63
N ARG A 367 8.95 -8.73 15.08
CA ARG A 367 9.34 -9.90 15.89
C ARG A 367 10.55 -9.60 16.78
N VAL A 368 11.58 -8.98 16.21
CA VAL A 368 12.79 -8.61 16.95
C VAL A 368 12.46 -7.66 18.09
N LEU A 369 11.69 -6.60 17.80
CA LEU A 369 11.34 -5.61 18.81
C LEU A 369 10.39 -6.18 19.87
N ALA A 370 9.46 -7.07 19.50
CA ALA A 370 8.58 -7.77 20.44
C ALA A 370 9.37 -8.66 21.41
N ILE A 371 10.31 -9.46 20.90
CA ILE A 371 11.17 -10.31 21.76
C ILE A 371 12.04 -9.44 22.66
N ALA A 372 12.69 -8.41 22.11
CA ALA A 372 13.51 -7.48 22.88
C ALA A 372 12.68 -6.80 23.99
N THR A 373 11.46 -6.34 23.67
CA THR A 373 10.55 -5.73 24.66
C THR A 373 10.19 -6.71 25.77
N LEU A 374 9.84 -7.97 25.44
CA LEU A 374 9.53 -8.99 26.46
C LEU A 374 10.72 -9.27 27.39
N ILE A 375 11.95 -9.29 26.87
CA ILE A 375 13.15 -9.48 27.68
C ILE A 375 13.37 -8.28 28.60
N ILE A 376 13.28 -7.06 28.07
CA ILE A 376 13.43 -5.82 28.85
C ILE A 376 12.36 -5.78 29.96
N GLU A 377 11.12 -6.09 29.64
CA GLU A 377 10.01 -6.12 30.58
C GLU A 377 10.16 -7.17 31.67
N PHE A 378 10.74 -8.32 31.37
CA PHE A 378 11.05 -9.33 32.37
C PHE A 378 12.04 -8.79 33.42
N PHE A 379 13.13 -8.16 32.98
CA PHE A 379 14.11 -7.56 33.89
C PHE A 379 13.55 -6.33 34.61
N LEU A 380 12.78 -5.49 33.92
CA LEU A 380 12.10 -4.34 34.52
C LEU A 380 11.12 -4.79 35.61
N SER A 381 10.39 -5.89 35.38
CA SER A 381 9.46 -6.45 36.36
C SER A 381 10.17 -6.94 37.62
N ILE A 382 11.31 -7.62 37.47
CA ILE A 382 12.17 -8.01 38.60
C ILE A 382 12.65 -6.77 39.36
N PHE A 383 13.10 -5.74 38.63
CA PHE A 383 13.51 -4.47 39.23
C PHE A 383 12.37 -3.82 40.02
N VAL A 384 11.17 -3.73 39.45
CA VAL A 384 10.00 -3.17 40.14
C VAL A 384 9.66 -3.93 41.41
N ILE A 385 9.67 -5.26 41.38
CA ILE A 385 9.40 -6.10 42.56
C ILE A 385 10.41 -5.87 43.68
N ASN A 386 11.69 -5.70 43.34
CA ASN A 386 12.77 -5.55 44.33
C ASN A 386 12.89 -4.13 44.88
N PHE A 387 12.54 -3.11 44.11
CA PHE A 387 12.81 -1.70 44.47
C PHE A 387 11.55 -0.87 44.75
N VAL A 388 10.35 -1.36 44.43
CA VAL A 388 9.09 -0.64 44.71
C VAL A 388 8.29 -1.39 45.76
N ASN A 389 7.90 -0.67 46.81
CA ASN A 389 7.13 -1.25 47.91
C ASN A 389 5.78 -1.80 47.42
N TYR A 390 5.45 -3.00 47.91
CA TYR A 390 4.13 -3.60 47.73
C TYR A 390 3.04 -2.74 48.38
N THR A 391 1.89 -2.62 47.71
CA THR A 391 0.73 -1.88 48.20
C THR A 391 -0.48 -2.79 48.30
N GLU A 392 -0.81 -3.21 49.51
CA GLU A 392 -1.98 -4.03 49.81
C GLU A 392 -3.27 -3.24 49.56
N ILE A 393 -4.21 -3.84 48.81
CA ILE A 393 -5.56 -3.28 48.59
C ILE A 393 -6.61 -4.37 48.75
N ASP A 394 -6.63 -5.35 47.84
CA ASP A 394 -7.66 -6.39 47.80
C ASP A 394 -7.10 -7.82 47.99
N TRP A 395 -5.78 -8.02 48.03
CA TRP A 395 -5.19 -9.36 48.09
C TRP A 395 -5.61 -10.10 49.37
N SER A 396 -5.52 -9.45 50.52
CA SER A 396 -6.00 -10.00 51.80
C SER A 396 -7.47 -10.37 51.76
N THR A 397 -8.31 -9.51 51.17
CA THR A 397 -9.75 -9.77 51.02
C THR A 397 -10.00 -10.95 50.08
N TYR A 398 -9.23 -11.10 49.01
CA TYR A 398 -9.33 -12.28 48.14
C TYR A 398 -8.99 -13.56 48.89
N MET A 399 -7.94 -13.56 49.73
CA MET A 399 -7.59 -14.70 50.56
C MET A 399 -8.71 -15.05 51.56
N GLN A 400 -9.27 -14.05 52.26
CA GLN A 400 -10.39 -14.26 53.19
C GLN A 400 -11.63 -14.83 52.51
N GLN A 401 -11.97 -14.33 51.32
CA GLN A 401 -13.10 -14.85 50.53
C GLN A 401 -12.89 -16.32 50.14
N VAL A 402 -11.65 -16.71 49.82
CA VAL A 402 -11.29 -18.10 49.51
C VAL A 402 -11.33 -18.97 50.77
N GLU A 403 -10.91 -18.48 51.92
CA GLU A 403 -10.97 -19.19 53.21
C GLU A 403 -12.42 -19.51 53.61
N CYS A 404 -13.38 -18.62 53.32
CA CYS A 404 -14.81 -18.89 53.51
C CYS A 404 -15.25 -20.17 52.80
N VAL A 405 -14.79 -20.40 51.57
CA VAL A 405 -15.17 -21.59 50.79
C VAL A 405 -14.32 -22.80 51.18
N SER A 406 -13.00 -22.65 51.21
CA SER A 406 -12.06 -23.76 51.34
C SER A 406 -11.93 -24.30 52.76
N GLN A 407 -11.95 -23.44 53.78
CA GLN A 407 -11.78 -23.82 55.18
C GLN A 407 -13.11 -23.91 55.92
N LYS A 408 -14.01 -22.94 55.69
CA LYS A 408 -15.30 -22.86 56.42
C LYS A 408 -16.45 -23.58 55.71
N GLY A 409 -16.26 -24.05 54.48
CA GLY A 409 -17.30 -24.77 53.72
C GLY A 409 -18.52 -23.91 53.36
N ILE A 410 -18.37 -22.59 53.27
CA ILE A 410 -19.46 -21.66 53.02
C ILE A 410 -19.69 -21.54 51.50
N PHE A 411 -20.76 -22.17 51.00
CA PHE A 411 -21.21 -22.06 49.62
C PHE A 411 -22.36 -21.06 49.42
N ASN A 412 -22.87 -20.46 50.49
CA ASN A 412 -23.82 -19.36 50.38
C ASN A 412 -23.09 -18.08 49.98
N TYR A 413 -23.25 -17.64 48.72
CA TYR A 413 -22.62 -16.41 48.22
C TYR A 413 -22.97 -15.16 49.03
N SER A 414 -24.10 -15.16 49.74
CA SER A 414 -24.49 -14.04 50.61
C SER A 414 -23.58 -13.84 51.82
N GLN A 415 -22.83 -14.88 52.20
CA GLN A 415 -21.97 -14.93 53.39
C GLN A 415 -20.48 -14.89 53.04
N ILE A 416 -20.12 -14.94 51.76
CA ILE A 416 -18.72 -14.83 51.32
C ILE A 416 -18.34 -13.35 51.27
N GLY A 417 -17.32 -12.96 52.03
CA GLY A 417 -16.80 -11.59 52.09
C GLY A 417 -15.44 -11.52 52.78
N GLY A 418 -14.87 -10.33 52.79
CA GLY A 418 -13.66 -9.99 53.54
C GLY A 418 -13.64 -8.50 53.90
N ASP A 419 -12.48 -8.01 54.32
CA ASP A 419 -12.32 -6.66 54.89
C ASP A 419 -12.80 -5.53 53.96
N THR A 420 -12.63 -5.68 52.63
CA THR A 420 -13.10 -4.67 51.65
C THR A 420 -14.54 -4.90 51.14
N GLY A 421 -15.23 -5.92 51.66
CA GLY A 421 -16.65 -6.16 51.43
C GLY A 421 -17.00 -7.56 50.90
N PRO A 422 -18.25 -7.76 50.43
CA PRO A 422 -18.73 -9.06 49.95
C PRO A 422 -18.05 -9.49 48.64
N CYS A 423 -18.04 -10.80 48.38
CA CYS A 423 -17.64 -11.32 47.08
C CYS A 423 -18.67 -10.93 46.01
N VAL A 424 -18.19 -10.24 44.98
CA VAL A 424 -18.96 -9.73 43.83
C VAL A 424 -18.43 -10.25 42.50
N TYR A 425 -17.58 -11.27 42.55
CA TYR A 425 -16.97 -11.89 41.40
C TYR A 425 -17.60 -13.26 41.20
N PRO A 426 -17.75 -13.75 39.96
CA PRO A 426 -18.28 -15.09 39.76
C PRO A 426 -17.30 -16.16 40.26
N ALA A 427 -17.80 -17.39 40.35
CA ALA A 427 -17.12 -18.52 41.01
C ALA A 427 -15.70 -18.84 40.51
N GLY A 428 -15.36 -18.50 39.26
CA GLY A 428 -14.01 -18.70 38.71
C GLY A 428 -12.94 -17.90 39.47
N HIS A 429 -13.29 -16.72 40.01
CA HIS A 429 -12.41 -15.95 40.90
C HIS A 429 -12.00 -16.79 42.12
N LEU A 430 -12.98 -17.38 42.82
CA LEU A 430 -12.73 -18.14 44.04
C LEU A 430 -11.85 -19.37 43.78
N PHE A 431 -12.07 -20.10 42.68
CA PHE A 431 -11.24 -21.27 42.37
C PHE A 431 -9.81 -20.92 41.97
N ILE A 432 -9.61 -19.85 41.19
CA ILE A 432 -8.25 -19.43 40.83
C ILE A 432 -7.50 -18.92 42.05
N PHE A 433 -8.15 -18.08 42.87
CA PHE A 433 -7.52 -17.59 44.09
C PHE A 433 -7.36 -18.69 45.15
N GLN A 434 -8.11 -19.79 45.09
CA GLN A 434 -7.82 -20.99 45.88
C GLN A 434 -6.50 -21.65 45.50
N VAL A 435 -6.19 -21.74 44.20
CA VAL A 435 -4.88 -22.22 43.73
C VAL A 435 -3.78 -21.27 44.19
N LEU A 436 -3.98 -19.95 44.06
CA LEU A 436 -3.00 -18.95 44.51
C LEU A 436 -2.80 -19.00 46.03
N HIS A 437 -3.87 -19.14 46.80
CA HIS A 437 -3.83 -19.29 48.25
C HIS A 437 -2.98 -20.50 48.65
N PHE A 438 -3.14 -21.64 47.97
CA PHE A 438 -2.31 -22.83 48.18
C PHE A 438 -0.82 -22.57 47.86
N LEU A 439 -0.53 -21.99 46.69
CA LEU A 439 0.85 -21.73 46.24
C LEU A 439 1.60 -20.70 47.09
N THR A 440 0.87 -19.83 47.81
CA THR A 440 1.43 -18.70 48.57
C THR A 440 1.39 -18.93 50.08
N ASN A 441 1.28 -20.19 50.51
CA ASN A 441 1.21 -20.57 51.93
C ASN A 441 0.07 -19.82 52.68
N GLY A 442 -1.13 -19.87 52.09
CA GLY A 442 -2.32 -19.18 52.59
C GLY A 442 -2.31 -17.67 52.33
N GLY A 443 -1.71 -17.22 51.23
CA GLY A 443 -1.65 -15.80 50.89
C GLY A 443 -0.55 -14.99 51.60
N LYS A 444 0.22 -15.63 52.49
CA LYS A 444 1.26 -14.96 53.31
C LYS A 444 2.54 -14.66 52.53
N SER A 445 2.87 -15.50 51.56
CA SER A 445 4.08 -15.33 50.74
C SER A 445 3.83 -14.35 49.58
N ILE A 446 3.80 -13.05 49.89
CA ILE A 446 3.56 -11.98 48.90
C ILE A 446 4.58 -12.01 47.77
N LEU A 447 5.86 -12.23 48.06
CA LEU A 447 6.91 -12.26 47.03
C LEU A 447 6.66 -13.35 45.97
N ILE A 448 6.18 -14.54 46.39
CA ILE A 448 5.79 -15.61 45.47
C ILE A 448 4.60 -15.16 44.61
N ALA A 449 3.60 -14.52 45.22
CA ALA A 449 2.46 -13.97 44.48
C ALA A 449 2.91 -12.92 43.45
N GLN A 450 3.82 -12.02 43.80
CA GLN A 450 4.37 -11.02 42.86
C GLN A 450 5.08 -11.67 41.67
N TYR A 451 5.88 -12.73 41.89
CA TYR A 451 6.50 -13.47 40.79
C TYR A 451 5.48 -14.22 39.92
N ILE A 452 4.43 -14.79 40.50
CA ILE A 452 3.33 -15.38 39.73
C ILE A 452 2.68 -14.31 38.84
N PHE A 453 2.35 -13.14 39.41
CA PHE A 453 1.75 -12.04 38.66
C PHE A 453 2.68 -11.40 37.62
N MET A 454 3.99 -11.40 37.86
CA MET A 454 4.99 -11.06 36.85
C MET A 454 4.92 -12.03 35.67
N ILE A 455 4.89 -13.34 35.92
CA ILE A 455 4.78 -14.33 34.84
C ILE A 455 3.46 -14.13 34.06
N LEU A 456 2.34 -13.89 34.77
CA LEU A 456 1.06 -13.59 34.14
C LEU A 456 1.13 -12.32 33.27
N TYR A 457 1.83 -11.28 33.72
CA TYR A 457 2.06 -10.06 32.96
C TYR A 457 2.84 -10.32 31.67
N ILE A 458 3.96 -11.04 31.75
CA ILE A 458 4.79 -11.34 30.57
C ILE A 458 4.04 -12.20 29.55
N ILE A 459 3.30 -13.22 30.00
CA ILE A 459 2.46 -14.04 29.11
C ILE A 459 1.36 -13.18 28.48
N ASN A 460 0.71 -12.31 29.26
CA ASN A 460 -0.32 -11.41 28.75
C ASN A 460 0.24 -10.52 27.63
N LEU A 461 1.42 -9.93 27.86
CA LEU A 461 2.09 -9.08 26.87
C LEU A 461 2.47 -9.87 25.60
N ALA A 462 2.97 -11.09 25.75
CA ALA A 462 3.29 -11.98 24.62
C ALA A 462 2.05 -12.32 23.78
N LEU A 463 0.90 -12.58 24.43
CA LEU A 463 -0.38 -12.82 23.75
C LEU A 463 -0.86 -11.58 23.00
N VAL A 464 -0.71 -10.38 23.58
CA VAL A 464 -1.02 -9.10 22.92
C VAL A 464 -0.12 -8.90 21.70
N PHE A 465 1.20 -9.10 21.82
CA PHE A 465 2.14 -8.96 20.71
C PHE A 465 1.85 -9.94 19.59
N ARG A 466 1.45 -11.18 19.90
CA ARG A 466 1.00 -12.14 18.87
C ARG A 466 -0.24 -11.63 18.12
N ILE A 467 -1.21 -11.05 18.82
CA ILE A 467 -2.41 -10.48 18.19
C ILE A 467 -2.01 -9.34 17.25
N LEU A 468 -1.22 -8.39 17.75
CA LEU A 468 -0.73 -7.25 16.97
C LEU A 468 0.08 -7.70 15.74
N TYR A 469 0.98 -8.67 15.91
CA TYR A 469 1.74 -9.27 14.82
C TYR A 469 0.80 -9.85 13.73
N LYS A 470 -0.20 -10.64 14.14
CA LYS A 470 -1.16 -11.26 13.21
C LYS A 470 -2.09 -10.27 12.50
N THR A 471 -2.18 -9.02 12.96
CA THR A 471 -2.95 -8.00 12.23
C THR A 471 -2.30 -7.64 10.88
N ASN A 472 -0.97 -7.78 10.75
CA ASN A 472 -0.18 -7.34 9.58
C ASN A 472 -0.41 -5.86 9.20
N ARG A 473 -0.75 -5.01 10.17
CA ARG A 473 -1.08 -3.58 9.96
C ARG A 473 -0.32 -2.62 10.87
N ILE A 474 0.37 -3.14 11.88
CA ILE A 474 0.93 -2.35 12.97
C ILE A 474 2.46 -2.23 12.81
N PRO A 475 3.03 -1.00 12.78
CA PRO A 475 4.47 -0.80 12.78
C PRO A 475 5.13 -1.34 14.05
N PRO A 476 6.41 -1.78 13.98
CA PRO A 476 7.13 -2.33 15.13
C PRO A 476 7.10 -1.45 16.37
N PHE A 477 7.36 -0.14 16.27
CA PHE A 477 7.48 0.74 17.44
C PHE A 477 6.24 0.75 18.35
N VAL A 478 5.05 0.42 17.84
CA VAL A 478 3.81 0.37 18.63
C VAL A 478 3.87 -0.67 19.74
N VAL A 479 4.68 -1.72 19.57
CA VAL A 479 4.96 -2.73 20.61
C VAL A 479 5.52 -2.07 21.89
N LEU A 480 6.38 -1.05 21.73
CA LEU A 480 6.95 -0.31 22.86
C LEU A 480 5.87 0.49 23.58
N LEU A 481 4.89 1.04 22.85
CA LEU A 481 3.79 1.81 23.45
C LEU A 481 2.88 0.94 24.32
N CYS A 482 2.75 -0.34 24.02
CA CYS A 482 2.03 -1.31 24.84
C CYS A 482 2.73 -1.62 26.18
N SER A 483 3.91 -1.06 26.45
CA SER A 483 4.74 -1.39 27.60
C SER A 483 5.22 -0.15 28.35
N VAL A 484 5.94 0.74 27.64
CA VAL A 484 6.62 1.93 28.18
C VAL A 484 5.63 2.93 28.77
N THR A 485 4.41 3.00 28.26
CA THR A 485 3.39 3.93 28.77
C THR A 485 2.63 3.40 29.98
N GLY A 486 2.93 2.18 30.45
CA GLY A 486 2.10 1.42 31.37
C GLY A 486 2.54 1.44 32.82
N TYR A 487 3.02 2.55 33.39
CA TYR A 487 3.43 2.63 34.81
C TYR A 487 2.38 1.99 35.73
N ARG A 488 1.12 2.35 35.51
CA ARG A 488 0.01 1.82 36.29
C ARG A 488 -0.23 0.33 36.08
N ILE A 489 -0.03 -0.18 34.86
CA ILE A 489 -0.26 -1.58 34.51
C ILE A 489 0.72 -2.48 35.26
N HIS A 490 1.99 -2.11 35.31
CA HIS A 490 2.99 -2.79 36.15
C HIS A 490 2.52 -2.87 37.61
N SER A 491 2.02 -1.75 38.13
CA SER A 491 1.54 -1.67 39.50
C SER A 491 0.26 -2.49 39.75
N ILE A 492 -0.67 -2.56 38.79
CA ILE A 492 -1.88 -3.40 38.86
C ILE A 492 -1.53 -4.89 38.91
N PHE A 493 -0.59 -5.34 38.08
CA PHE A 493 -0.16 -6.74 38.05
C PHE A 493 0.69 -7.08 39.27
N MET A 494 1.82 -6.41 39.47
CA MET A 494 2.88 -6.88 40.37
C MET A 494 2.84 -6.28 41.78
N LEU A 495 2.21 -5.12 41.98
CA LEU A 495 2.23 -4.41 43.28
C LEU A 495 0.90 -4.43 44.01
N ARG A 496 -0.18 -4.87 43.34
CA ARG A 496 -1.54 -4.93 43.90
C ARG A 496 -2.22 -6.28 43.74
N LEU A 497 -1.72 -7.14 42.83
CA LEU A 497 -2.15 -8.53 42.66
C LEU A 497 -3.66 -8.65 42.40
N PHE A 498 -4.20 -7.74 41.58
CA PHE A 498 -5.64 -7.69 41.32
C PHE A 498 -6.15 -8.86 40.48
N ASN A 499 -7.44 -9.18 40.62
CA ASN A 499 -8.10 -10.19 39.80
C ASN A 499 -8.19 -9.81 38.30
N ASP A 500 -8.31 -8.52 37.96
CA ASP A 500 -8.48 -8.02 36.59
C ASP A 500 -7.42 -8.53 35.58
N PRO A 501 -6.11 -8.47 35.89
CA PRO A 501 -5.05 -9.16 35.14
C PRO A 501 -5.38 -10.57 34.64
N ILE A 502 -5.91 -11.44 35.51
CA ILE A 502 -6.16 -12.85 35.20
C ILE A 502 -7.30 -12.98 34.19
N ALA A 503 -8.38 -12.22 34.41
CA ALA A 503 -9.51 -12.17 33.47
C ALA A 503 -9.06 -11.68 32.08
N MET A 504 -8.23 -10.63 32.04
CA MET A 504 -7.72 -10.10 30.77
C MET A 504 -6.74 -11.04 30.08
N LEU A 505 -5.89 -11.74 30.82
CA LEU A 505 -5.01 -12.77 30.28
C LEU A 505 -5.81 -13.87 29.56
N LEU A 506 -6.84 -14.42 30.23
CA LEU A 506 -7.70 -15.44 29.63
C LEU A 506 -8.48 -14.91 28.43
N PHE A 507 -8.91 -13.64 28.46
CA PHE A 507 -9.51 -13.00 27.29
C PHE A 507 -8.54 -12.92 26.11
N TYR A 508 -7.29 -12.46 26.30
CA TYR A 508 -6.32 -12.41 25.19
C TYR A 508 -5.93 -13.81 24.71
N ALA A 509 -5.90 -14.82 25.58
CA ALA A 509 -5.72 -16.21 25.19
C ALA A 509 -6.89 -16.70 24.32
N ALA A 510 -8.13 -16.45 24.75
CA ALA A 510 -9.35 -16.76 23.99
C ALA A 510 -9.34 -16.07 22.62
N PHE A 511 -8.95 -14.79 22.58
CA PHE A 511 -8.88 -14.02 21.34
C PHE A 511 -7.82 -14.57 20.38
N ASN A 512 -6.67 -15.03 20.89
CA ASN A 512 -5.66 -15.71 20.08
C ASN A 512 -6.19 -17.00 19.41
N PHE A 513 -7.11 -17.73 20.05
CA PHE A 513 -7.80 -18.85 19.43
C PHE A 513 -8.85 -18.41 18.41
N PHE A 514 -9.58 -17.31 18.67
CA PHE A 514 -10.56 -16.77 17.72
C PHE A 514 -9.91 -16.35 16.40
N ILE A 515 -8.75 -15.70 16.44
CA ILE A 515 -8.01 -15.31 15.23
C ILE A 515 -7.33 -16.49 14.51
N ASP A 516 -7.25 -17.64 15.18
CA ASP A 516 -6.83 -18.92 14.60
C ASP A 516 -8.02 -19.77 14.13
N TYR A 517 -9.25 -19.22 14.20
CA TYR A 517 -10.50 -19.91 13.87
C TYR A 517 -10.76 -21.17 14.71
N LYS A 518 -10.14 -21.26 15.89
CA LYS A 518 -10.32 -22.34 16.87
C LYS A 518 -11.42 -21.96 17.86
N TRP A 519 -12.68 -22.11 17.43
CA TRP A 519 -13.85 -21.58 18.14
C TRP A 519 -14.12 -22.21 19.51
N VAL A 520 -14.00 -23.54 19.64
CA VAL A 520 -14.27 -24.26 20.90
C VAL A 520 -13.34 -23.81 22.02
N PRO A 521 -11.98 -23.94 21.91
CA PRO A 521 -11.09 -23.50 22.98
C PRO A 521 -11.18 -22.00 23.23
N GLY A 522 -11.41 -21.19 22.18
CA GLY A 522 -11.66 -19.76 22.35
C GLY A 522 -12.92 -19.47 23.18
N CYS A 523 -14.03 -20.16 22.93
CA CYS A 523 -15.27 -19.98 23.68
C CYS A 523 -15.18 -20.48 25.12
N VAL A 524 -14.46 -21.59 25.36
CA VAL A 524 -14.18 -22.10 26.71
C VAL A 524 -13.35 -21.09 27.48
N LEU A 525 -12.21 -20.65 26.96
CA LEU A 525 -11.35 -19.66 27.64
C LEU A 525 -12.05 -18.31 27.83
N TYR A 526 -12.86 -17.86 26.86
CA TYR A 526 -13.67 -16.66 27.02
C TYR A 526 -14.67 -16.79 28.16
N SER A 527 -15.31 -17.97 28.29
CA SER A 527 -16.23 -18.23 29.39
C SER A 527 -15.48 -18.29 30.73
N LEU A 528 -14.30 -18.92 30.78
CA LEU A 528 -13.44 -18.89 31.96
C LEU A 528 -13.03 -17.46 32.36
N ALA A 529 -12.75 -16.59 31.39
CA ALA A 529 -12.48 -15.18 31.66
C ALA A 529 -13.70 -14.47 32.28
N VAL A 530 -14.91 -14.73 31.76
CA VAL A 530 -16.17 -14.20 32.32
C VAL A 530 -16.44 -14.72 33.73
N SER A 531 -16.12 -16.00 34.03
CA SER A 531 -16.34 -16.57 35.37
C SER A 531 -15.39 -16.01 36.42
N ILE A 532 -14.32 -15.32 36.01
CA ILE A 532 -13.43 -14.59 36.91
C ILE A 532 -13.94 -13.17 37.13
N LYS A 533 -14.30 -12.48 36.04
CA LYS A 533 -14.78 -11.10 36.09
C LYS A 533 -15.72 -10.80 34.94
N MET A 534 -16.89 -10.23 35.28
CA MET A 534 -17.95 -9.95 34.31
C MET A 534 -17.59 -8.88 33.26
N ASN A 535 -16.52 -8.10 33.46
CA ASN A 535 -16.10 -7.06 32.50
C ASN A 535 -15.83 -7.61 31.10
N VAL A 536 -15.45 -8.89 31.01
CA VAL A 536 -15.22 -9.56 29.72
C VAL A 536 -16.50 -9.61 28.87
N LEU A 537 -17.69 -9.47 29.47
CA LEU A 537 -18.95 -9.34 28.74
C LEU A 537 -19.01 -8.11 27.82
N LEU A 538 -18.20 -7.07 28.04
CA LEU A 538 -18.11 -5.91 27.15
C LEU A 538 -17.67 -6.29 25.72
N PHE A 539 -16.98 -7.43 25.56
CA PHE A 539 -16.58 -7.97 24.26
C PHE A 539 -17.65 -8.85 23.60
N ALA A 540 -18.73 -9.21 24.32
CA ALA A 540 -19.72 -10.18 23.87
C ALA A 540 -20.44 -9.77 22.56
N PRO A 541 -20.82 -8.49 22.34
CA PRO A 541 -21.43 -8.08 21.07
C PRO A 541 -20.52 -8.33 19.87
N ALA A 542 -19.24 -7.98 19.97
CA ALA A 542 -18.26 -8.23 18.91
C ALA A 542 -18.04 -9.74 18.68
N LYS A 543 -17.95 -10.53 19.75
CA LYS A 543 -17.86 -12.00 19.67
C LYS A 543 -19.08 -12.60 18.96
N PHE A 544 -20.28 -12.14 19.31
CA PHE A 544 -21.53 -12.64 18.71
C PHE A 544 -21.50 -12.45 17.18
N PHE A 545 -21.25 -11.23 16.72
CA PHE A 545 -21.20 -10.96 15.27
C PHE A 545 -20.06 -11.67 14.57
N MET A 546 -18.89 -11.79 15.21
CA MET A 546 -17.78 -12.58 14.69
C MET A 546 -18.19 -14.04 14.45
N LEU A 547 -18.83 -14.70 15.42
CA LEU A 547 -19.29 -16.08 15.27
C LEU A 547 -20.37 -16.20 14.21
N VAL A 548 -21.38 -15.31 14.21
CA VAL A 548 -22.44 -15.30 13.20
C VAL A 548 -21.85 -15.22 11.79
N LEU A 549 -20.89 -14.32 11.57
CA LEU A 549 -20.28 -14.12 10.26
C LEU A 549 -19.41 -15.31 9.83
N ASN A 550 -18.67 -15.96 10.74
CA ASN A 550 -17.77 -17.06 10.37
C ASN A 550 -18.46 -18.44 10.31
N VAL A 551 -19.39 -18.73 11.22
CA VAL A 551 -19.99 -20.08 11.35
C VAL A 551 -21.50 -20.12 11.14
N GLY A 552 -22.18 -18.97 11.18
CA GLY A 552 -23.64 -18.86 11.05
C GLY A 552 -24.40 -19.00 12.37
N PHE A 553 -25.71 -18.75 12.33
CA PHE A 553 -26.56 -18.62 13.53
C PHE A 553 -26.64 -19.90 14.38
N ALA A 554 -27.00 -21.03 13.76
CA ALA A 554 -27.22 -22.28 14.50
C ALA A 554 -25.97 -22.70 15.29
N THR A 555 -24.81 -22.69 14.64
CA THR A 555 -23.53 -23.02 15.28
C THR A 555 -23.12 -21.96 16.31
N THR A 556 -23.42 -20.68 16.05
CA THR A 556 -23.18 -19.60 17.04
C THR A 556 -23.97 -19.84 18.32
N PHE A 557 -25.25 -20.20 18.23
CA PHE A 557 -26.04 -20.57 19.41
C PHE A 557 -25.45 -21.79 20.12
N GLY A 558 -24.93 -22.78 19.40
CA GLY A 558 -24.17 -23.89 19.99
C GLY A 558 -22.95 -23.44 20.79
N TYR A 559 -22.18 -22.47 20.28
CA TYR A 559 -21.03 -21.91 21.03
C TYR A 559 -21.44 -21.03 22.21
N ILE A 560 -22.56 -20.33 22.13
CA ILE A 560 -23.13 -19.59 23.28
C ILE A 560 -23.59 -20.58 24.35
N ALA A 561 -24.27 -21.65 23.95
CA ALA A 561 -24.67 -22.73 24.85
C ALA A 561 -23.45 -23.39 25.51
N LEU A 562 -22.37 -23.62 24.76
CA LEU A 562 -21.10 -24.09 25.31
C LEU A 562 -20.56 -23.14 26.40
N CYS A 563 -20.58 -21.83 26.16
CA CYS A 563 -20.18 -20.86 27.19
C CYS A 563 -21.08 -20.95 28.43
N ALA A 564 -22.40 -21.09 28.25
CA ALA A 564 -23.34 -21.24 29.36
C ALA A 564 -23.10 -22.53 30.15
N VAL A 565 -22.78 -23.65 29.50
CA VAL A 565 -22.39 -24.91 30.16
C VAL A 565 -21.15 -24.72 31.03
N VAL A 566 -20.13 -24.00 30.53
CA VAL A 566 -18.93 -23.69 31.32
C VAL A 566 -19.28 -22.82 32.54
N GLN A 567 -20.14 -21.80 32.38
CA GLN A 567 -20.59 -20.99 33.52
C GLN A 567 -21.36 -21.83 34.55
N PHE A 568 -22.28 -22.69 34.10
CA PHE A 568 -23.05 -23.57 34.96
C PHE A 568 -22.15 -24.53 35.72
N TYR A 569 -21.19 -25.17 35.04
CA TYR A 569 -20.25 -26.10 35.65
C TYR A 569 -19.42 -25.44 36.76
N ILE A 570 -18.87 -24.26 36.50
CA ILE A 570 -18.06 -23.53 37.48
C ILE A 570 -18.93 -22.99 38.61
N GLY A 571 -20.11 -22.47 38.29
CA GLY A 571 -21.05 -21.97 39.29
C GLY A 571 -21.74 -23.06 40.12
N LEU A 572 -21.67 -24.33 39.70
CA LEU A 572 -22.51 -25.43 40.21
C LEU A 572 -22.53 -25.53 41.74
N PRO A 573 -21.40 -25.49 42.48
CA PRO A 573 -21.43 -25.62 43.94
C PRO A 573 -22.26 -24.52 44.62
N PHE A 574 -22.25 -23.31 44.06
CA PHE A 574 -22.94 -22.15 44.60
C PHE A 574 -24.39 -22.07 44.11
N LEU A 575 -24.63 -22.44 42.85
CA LEU A 575 -25.96 -22.54 42.26
C LEU A 575 -26.82 -23.58 42.99
N TRP A 576 -26.22 -24.72 43.37
CA TRP A 576 -26.90 -25.77 44.10
C TRP A 576 -27.34 -25.31 45.50
N TYR A 577 -26.50 -24.53 46.17
CA TYR A 577 -26.79 -24.04 47.52
C TYR A 577 -27.81 -22.90 47.52
N ASP A 578 -27.53 -21.82 46.79
CA ASP A 578 -28.44 -20.69 46.62
C ASP A 578 -28.18 -19.98 45.28
N TRP A 579 -28.90 -20.41 44.25
CA TRP A 579 -28.80 -19.83 42.92
C TRP A 579 -29.13 -18.33 42.87
N LYS A 580 -30.06 -17.84 43.71
CA LYS A 580 -30.44 -16.43 43.72
C LYS A 580 -29.30 -15.59 44.24
N SER A 581 -28.75 -15.94 45.40
CA SER A 581 -27.60 -15.24 45.98
C SER A 581 -26.39 -15.27 45.06
N TYR A 582 -26.12 -16.41 44.41
CA TYR A 582 -25.02 -16.52 43.45
C TYR A 582 -25.19 -15.58 42.26
N VAL A 583 -26.32 -15.64 41.55
CA VAL A 583 -26.53 -14.85 40.32
C VAL A 583 -26.56 -13.36 40.63
N ILE A 584 -27.27 -12.95 41.69
CA ILE A 584 -27.41 -11.53 42.05
C ILE A 584 -26.06 -10.92 42.44
N ARG A 585 -25.23 -11.64 43.21
CA ARG A 585 -23.92 -11.11 43.66
C ARG A 585 -22.82 -11.21 42.60
N SER A 586 -22.79 -12.31 41.86
CA SER A 586 -21.73 -12.55 40.85
C SER A 586 -21.87 -11.66 39.63
N PHE A 587 -23.10 -11.27 39.28
CA PHE A 587 -23.43 -10.43 38.13
C PHE A 587 -24.26 -9.20 38.55
N ASP A 588 -23.81 -8.51 39.61
CA ASP A 588 -24.51 -7.35 40.14
C ASP A 588 -24.36 -6.12 39.23
N LEU A 589 -25.37 -5.90 38.38
CA LEU A 589 -25.48 -4.72 37.51
C LEU A 589 -25.98 -3.47 38.26
N SER A 590 -26.50 -3.62 39.48
CA SER A 590 -27.07 -2.53 40.28
C SER A 590 -26.03 -1.82 41.14
N ARG A 591 -24.85 -2.44 41.34
CA ARG A 591 -23.80 -1.94 42.22
C ARG A 591 -23.39 -0.51 41.84
N VAL A 592 -23.36 0.34 42.86
CA VAL A 592 -22.88 1.72 42.75
C VAL A 592 -21.56 1.83 43.49
N PHE A 593 -20.52 2.23 42.78
CA PHE A 593 -19.23 2.50 43.41
C PHE A 593 -19.22 3.91 44.02
N MET A 594 -18.40 4.09 45.05
CA MET A 594 -18.28 5.37 45.75
C MET A 594 -17.80 6.46 44.78
N PHE A 595 -18.52 7.58 44.75
CA PHE A 595 -18.23 8.70 43.85
C PHE A 595 -16.83 9.31 44.03
N LYS A 596 -16.21 9.14 45.20
CA LYS A 596 -14.82 9.56 45.45
C LYS A 596 -13.78 8.79 44.61
N TRP A 597 -14.08 7.55 44.25
CA TRP A 597 -13.13 6.63 43.64
C TRP A 597 -13.38 6.38 42.15
N THR A 598 -14.43 6.98 41.57
CA THR A 598 -14.71 6.84 40.14
C THR A 598 -13.80 7.73 39.31
N VAL A 599 -13.16 7.17 38.29
CA VAL A 599 -12.43 7.93 37.26
C VAL A 599 -13.39 8.54 36.24
N ASN A 600 -14.53 7.89 36.00
CA ASN A 600 -15.54 8.34 35.06
C ASN A 600 -16.57 9.27 35.73
N TRP A 601 -17.01 10.28 34.98
CA TRP A 601 -18.11 11.20 35.34
C TRP A 601 -17.89 12.01 36.63
N ARG A 602 -16.64 12.14 37.09
CA ARG A 602 -16.28 12.86 38.33
C ARG A 602 -16.55 14.37 38.24
N PHE A 603 -16.66 14.91 37.03
CA PHE A 603 -17.02 16.31 36.78
C PHE A 603 -18.51 16.60 36.99
N LEU A 604 -19.37 15.58 37.13
CA LEU A 604 -20.79 15.77 37.43
C LEU A 604 -21.01 15.93 38.95
N PRO A 605 -22.06 16.65 39.38
CA PRO A 605 -22.52 16.61 40.77
C PRO A 605 -22.91 15.18 41.21
N VAL A 606 -22.76 14.90 42.52
CA VAL A 606 -23.06 13.60 43.12
C VAL A 606 -24.50 13.18 42.86
N ASP A 607 -25.44 14.12 42.96
CA ASP A 607 -26.88 13.85 42.83
C ASP A 607 -27.24 13.36 41.42
N ILE A 608 -26.61 13.96 40.40
CA ILE A 608 -26.79 13.54 38.99
C ILE A 608 -26.14 12.18 38.76
N PHE A 609 -24.95 11.95 39.31
CA PHE A 609 -24.24 10.69 39.18
C PHE A 609 -25.01 9.52 39.79
N LEU A 610 -25.68 9.73 40.93
CA LEU A 610 -26.46 8.69 41.61
C LEU A 610 -27.87 8.50 41.01
N ASP A 611 -28.34 9.43 40.16
CA ASP A 611 -29.65 9.34 39.55
C ASP A 611 -29.81 8.09 38.66
N LYS A 612 -30.91 7.37 38.86
CA LYS A 612 -31.29 6.20 38.06
C LYS A 612 -31.58 6.58 36.61
N ARG A 613 -32.08 7.80 36.34
CA ARG A 613 -32.33 8.30 34.99
C ARG A 613 -31.03 8.47 34.21
N PHE A 614 -29.99 8.96 34.88
CA PHE A 614 -28.66 9.08 34.28
C PHE A 614 -28.09 7.70 33.93
N HIS A 615 -28.20 6.73 34.84
CA HIS A 615 -27.77 5.36 34.57
C HIS A 615 -28.51 4.73 33.37
N ALA A 616 -29.84 4.90 33.28
CA ALA A 616 -30.63 4.41 32.13
C ALA A 616 -30.22 5.10 30.82
N THR A 617 -29.95 6.40 30.86
CA THR A 617 -29.48 7.17 29.70
C THR A 617 -28.13 6.67 29.19
N LEU A 618 -27.19 6.38 30.10
CA LEU A 618 -25.90 5.78 29.74
C LEU A 618 -26.06 4.40 29.10
N LEU A 619 -26.96 3.56 29.63
CA LEU A 619 -27.24 2.25 29.05
C LEU A 619 -27.85 2.34 27.64
N ILE A 620 -28.83 3.22 27.44
CA ILE A 620 -29.44 3.46 26.12
C ILE A 620 -28.38 3.98 25.13
N GLY A 621 -27.56 4.94 25.55
CA GLY A 621 -26.47 5.48 24.74
C GLY A 621 -25.43 4.41 24.36
N HIS A 622 -25.04 3.57 25.32
CA HIS A 622 -24.13 2.44 25.09
C HIS A 622 -24.68 1.47 24.04
N LEU A 623 -25.92 1.01 24.20
CA LEU A 623 -26.57 0.07 23.28
C LEU A 623 -26.74 0.70 21.88
N THR A 624 -27.11 1.98 21.82
CA THR A 624 -27.27 2.71 20.57
C THR A 624 -25.94 2.81 19.82
N LEU A 625 -24.86 3.19 20.51
CA LEU A 625 -23.55 3.33 19.87
C LEU A 625 -22.97 1.97 19.45
N LEU A 626 -23.16 0.93 20.26
CA LEU A 626 -22.81 -0.44 19.87
C LEU A 626 -23.57 -0.88 18.61
N ALA A 627 -24.87 -0.62 18.52
CA ALA A 627 -25.65 -0.93 17.33
C ALA A 627 -25.12 -0.16 16.11
N LEU A 628 -24.85 1.14 16.24
CA LEU A 628 -24.26 1.95 15.16
C LEU A 628 -22.91 1.39 14.69
N PHE A 629 -22.03 1.00 15.63
CA PHE A 629 -20.75 0.38 15.29
C PHE A 629 -20.93 -0.99 14.64
N ALA A 630 -21.83 -1.82 15.15
CA ALA A 630 -22.13 -3.13 14.58
C ALA A 630 -22.61 -2.99 13.13
N PHE A 631 -23.58 -2.10 12.87
CA PHE A 631 -24.17 -1.95 11.54
C PHE A 631 -23.27 -1.24 10.53
N ASN A 632 -22.50 -0.23 10.95
CA ASN A 632 -21.79 0.66 10.02
C ASN A 632 -20.26 0.49 10.04
N MET A 633 -19.68 -0.01 11.13
CA MET A 633 -18.23 -0.02 11.35
C MET A 633 -17.66 -1.43 11.38
N TRP A 634 -18.27 -2.39 12.04
CA TRP A 634 -17.71 -3.73 12.19
C TRP A 634 -17.81 -4.53 10.88
N TYR A 635 -16.75 -5.28 10.58
CA TYR A 635 -16.67 -6.19 9.43
C TYR A 635 -17.03 -5.59 8.06
N ARG A 636 -16.68 -4.31 7.81
CA ARG A 636 -16.98 -3.64 6.54
C ARG A 636 -16.43 -4.38 5.31
N ASN A 637 -15.28 -5.05 5.43
CA ASN A 637 -14.71 -5.81 4.31
C ASN A 637 -15.57 -6.97 3.82
N THR A 638 -16.46 -7.50 4.68
CA THR A 638 -17.44 -8.53 4.33
C THR A 638 -18.80 -7.92 3.93
N GLY A 639 -18.88 -6.58 3.84
CA GLY A 639 -20.10 -5.82 3.59
C GLY A 639 -20.78 -5.29 4.86
N GLY A 640 -20.18 -5.47 6.04
CA GLY A 640 -20.82 -5.15 7.30
C GLY A 640 -22.06 -6.03 7.57
N ILE A 641 -22.71 -5.83 8.72
CA ILE A 641 -23.90 -6.62 9.09
C ILE A 641 -25.06 -6.36 8.13
N ARG A 642 -25.20 -5.11 7.65
CA ARG A 642 -26.25 -4.71 6.69
C ARG A 642 -26.17 -5.51 5.39
N TRP A 643 -24.98 -5.72 4.83
CA TRP A 643 -24.82 -6.42 3.54
C TRP A 643 -24.55 -7.91 3.69
N GLY A 644 -23.96 -8.36 4.81
CA GLY A 644 -23.78 -9.78 5.11
C GLY A 644 -25.11 -10.55 5.21
N TYR A 645 -26.14 -9.91 5.80
CA TYR A 645 -27.49 -10.45 5.88
C TYR A 645 -28.24 -10.40 4.54
N LEU A 646 -28.20 -9.27 3.83
CA LEU A 646 -28.96 -9.04 2.60
C LEU A 646 -28.42 -9.82 1.39
N VAL A 647 -27.12 -10.15 1.39
CA VAL A 647 -26.43 -10.78 0.24
C VAL A 647 -26.09 -12.26 0.52
N GLY A 648 -26.54 -12.83 1.64
CA GLY A 648 -26.31 -14.24 1.98
C GLY A 648 -24.84 -14.59 2.26
N ARG A 649 -24.00 -13.62 2.67
CA ARG A 649 -22.58 -13.81 3.01
C ARG A 649 -22.35 -14.28 4.46
N ILE A 650 -23.27 -15.08 4.99
CA ILE A 650 -23.08 -15.77 6.27
C ILE A 650 -22.14 -16.95 6.00
N ARG A 651 -21.08 -17.12 6.81
CA ARG A 651 -19.90 -18.00 6.60
C ARG A 651 -18.75 -17.39 5.78
N THR A 652 -18.40 -16.15 6.07
CA THR A 652 -17.18 -15.51 5.57
C THR A 652 -16.08 -15.50 6.64
N ILE A 653 -14.83 -15.75 6.22
CA ILE A 653 -13.65 -15.67 7.07
C ILE A 653 -13.38 -14.19 7.41
N THR A 654 -13.58 -13.79 8.66
CA THR A 654 -13.31 -12.42 9.12
C THR A 654 -11.82 -12.18 9.34
N GLY A 655 -11.26 -11.07 8.84
CA GLY A 655 -9.84 -10.77 9.03
C GLY A 655 -9.45 -10.44 10.48
N THR A 656 -8.26 -10.88 10.93
CA THR A 656 -7.72 -10.67 12.29
C THR A 656 -7.87 -9.23 12.78
N ALA A 657 -7.46 -8.27 11.96
CA ALA A 657 -7.40 -6.87 12.37
C ALA A 657 -8.79 -6.23 12.49
N GLU A 658 -9.75 -6.65 11.66
CA GLU A 658 -11.16 -6.22 11.79
C GLU A 658 -11.81 -6.83 13.03
N THR A 659 -11.53 -8.10 13.31
CA THR A 659 -12.01 -8.77 14.51
C THR A 659 -11.46 -8.09 15.76
N PHE A 660 -10.16 -7.76 15.79
CA PHE A 660 -9.58 -7.08 16.95
C PHE A 660 -10.14 -5.66 17.10
N PHE A 661 -10.34 -4.93 15.99
CA PHE A 661 -11.05 -3.66 16.00
C PHE A 661 -12.45 -3.76 16.60
N ALA A 662 -13.24 -4.75 16.20
CA ALA A 662 -14.60 -4.91 16.71
C ALA A 662 -14.60 -5.12 18.23
N PHE A 663 -13.73 -6.00 18.72
CA PHE A 663 -13.58 -6.26 20.16
C PHE A 663 -13.08 -5.02 20.91
N SER A 664 -12.04 -4.35 20.42
CA SER A 664 -11.47 -3.16 21.06
C SER A 664 -12.46 -1.99 21.11
N THR A 665 -13.24 -1.77 20.05
CA THR A 665 -14.24 -0.70 20.02
C THR A 665 -15.47 -1.03 20.87
N ALA A 666 -15.92 -2.29 20.90
CA ALA A 666 -16.99 -2.73 21.81
C ALA A 666 -16.63 -2.43 23.28
N ASN A 667 -15.40 -2.77 23.66
CA ASN A 667 -14.89 -2.55 25.01
C ASN A 667 -14.68 -1.06 25.32
N LEU A 668 -14.11 -0.27 24.42
CA LEU A 668 -13.95 1.17 24.61
C LEU A 668 -15.31 1.87 24.78
N ILE A 669 -16.32 1.50 23.98
CA ILE A 669 -17.69 2.01 24.14
C ILE A 669 -18.27 1.61 25.51
N GLY A 670 -18.04 0.37 25.96
CA GLY A 670 -18.41 -0.07 27.30
C GLY A 670 -17.77 0.77 28.41
N ILE A 671 -16.47 1.03 28.30
CA ILE A 671 -15.71 1.81 29.29
C ILE A 671 -16.15 3.27 29.30
N ALA A 672 -16.33 3.90 28.14
CA ALA A 672 -16.76 5.29 28.04
C ALA A 672 -18.16 5.51 28.65
N PHE A 673 -19.10 4.58 28.44
CA PHE A 673 -20.47 4.69 28.96
C PHE A 673 -20.64 4.10 30.37
N SER A 674 -19.63 3.46 30.92
CA SER A 674 -19.70 2.97 32.29
C SER A 674 -19.86 4.14 33.27
N ARG A 675 -20.87 4.05 34.14
CA ARG A 675 -21.14 5.10 35.13
C ARG A 675 -19.99 5.24 36.13
N SER A 676 -19.37 4.15 36.55
CA SER A 676 -18.32 4.18 37.56
C SER A 676 -17.15 3.32 37.14
N LEU A 677 -15.94 3.90 37.16
CA LEU A 677 -14.72 3.17 36.88
C LEU A 677 -13.75 3.27 38.03
N HIS A 678 -13.34 2.12 38.56
CA HIS A 678 -12.21 2.06 39.45
C HIS A 678 -10.92 1.98 38.65
N TYR A 679 -9.93 2.60 39.24
CA TYR A 679 -8.51 2.52 39.00
C TYR A 679 -7.92 1.18 38.49
N GLN A 680 -8.39 0.02 38.94
CA GLN A 680 -7.90 -1.28 38.44
C GLN A 680 -8.38 -1.61 37.01
N PHE A 681 -9.47 -0.98 36.56
CA PHE A 681 -10.13 -1.26 35.27
C PHE A 681 -9.36 -0.73 34.07
N TYR A 682 -8.29 0.05 34.30
CA TYR A 682 -7.40 0.47 33.23
C TYR A 682 -6.80 -0.71 32.44
N SER A 683 -6.53 -1.83 33.14
CA SER A 683 -6.06 -3.07 32.54
C SER A 683 -7.00 -3.66 31.48
N TRP A 684 -8.29 -3.30 31.50
CA TRP A 684 -9.30 -3.84 30.59
C TRP A 684 -9.10 -3.42 29.15
N TYR A 685 -8.45 -2.28 28.90
CA TYR A 685 -8.35 -1.71 27.56
C TYR A 685 -7.02 -1.05 27.23
N TYR A 686 -6.10 -0.88 28.19
CA TYR A 686 -4.78 -0.29 27.97
C TYR A 686 -4.09 -0.84 26.71
N HIS A 687 -3.94 -2.17 26.60
CA HIS A 687 -3.27 -2.82 25.48
C HIS A 687 -4.00 -2.67 24.13
N GLN A 688 -5.27 -2.25 24.13
CA GLN A 688 -6.07 -2.04 22.92
C GLN A 688 -5.93 -0.60 22.39
N LEU A 689 -5.56 0.37 23.24
CA LEU A 689 -5.45 1.77 22.86
C LEU A 689 -4.38 2.04 21.78
N PRO A 690 -3.14 1.51 21.90
CA PRO A 690 -2.14 1.68 20.85
C PRO A 690 -2.63 1.10 19.51
N PHE A 691 -3.29 -0.05 19.53
CA PHE A 691 -3.89 -0.62 18.34
C PHE A 691 -4.93 0.32 17.70
N LEU A 692 -5.90 0.83 18.48
CA LEU A 692 -6.96 1.70 17.94
C LEU A 692 -6.41 2.98 17.30
N LEU A 693 -5.32 3.54 17.83
CA LEU A 693 -4.69 4.74 17.29
C LEU A 693 -3.86 4.47 16.03
N PHE A 694 -3.20 3.32 15.93
CA PHE A 694 -2.25 3.00 14.86
C PHE A 694 -2.77 1.99 13.80
N PHE A 695 -3.99 1.46 13.94
CA PHE A 695 -4.56 0.43 13.06
C PHE A 695 -4.78 0.85 11.59
N ASN A 696 -5.08 2.13 11.31
CA ASN A 696 -5.50 2.59 9.98
C ASN A 696 -4.34 2.90 9.01
N TYR A 697 -3.29 2.07 9.01
CA TYR A 697 -2.17 2.20 8.09
C TYR A 697 -2.40 1.36 6.82
N PRO A 698 -2.33 1.94 5.60
CA PRO A 698 -2.62 1.25 4.35
C PRO A 698 -1.61 0.13 4.08
N ARG A 699 -2.06 -0.89 3.33
CA ARG A 699 -1.20 -2.03 2.93
C ARG A 699 -0.37 -1.69 1.70
N ASP A 700 -0.97 -1.02 0.70
CA ASP A 700 -0.35 -0.71 -0.59
C ASP A 700 -0.95 0.55 -1.23
N ILE A 701 -0.39 1.73 -0.92
CA ILE A 701 -0.20 2.85 -1.86
C ILE A 701 1.11 3.52 -1.39
N LYS A 702 2.22 3.25 -2.09
CA LYS A 702 3.54 3.91 -1.93
C LYS A 702 4.06 4.14 -0.51
N LYS A 703 4.30 3.09 0.32
CA LYS A 703 5.13 3.16 1.56
C LYS A 703 5.05 4.52 2.31
N GLU A 704 3.86 5.04 2.54
CA GLU A 704 3.73 6.37 3.15
C GLU A 704 4.06 6.29 4.63
N GLU A 705 5.20 6.83 5.03
CA GLU A 705 5.60 6.90 6.43
C GLU A 705 4.52 7.61 7.27
N ILE A 706 4.31 7.12 8.50
CA ILE A 706 3.40 7.82 9.43
C ILE A 706 3.98 9.21 9.69
N PRO A 707 3.25 10.30 9.39
CA PRO A 707 3.77 11.64 9.60
C PRO A 707 4.08 11.84 11.09
N TRP A 708 5.22 12.45 11.41
CA TRP A 708 5.66 12.68 12.79
C TRP A 708 4.59 13.36 13.65
N ASN A 709 3.91 14.36 13.08
CA ASN A 709 2.80 15.04 13.74
C ASN A 709 1.72 14.04 14.18
N SER A 710 1.44 13.01 13.35
CA SER A 710 0.49 11.96 13.72
C SER A 710 0.99 11.07 14.85
N ILE A 711 2.28 10.73 14.87
CA ILE A 711 2.85 9.92 15.96
C ILE A 711 2.78 10.72 17.26
N ILE A 712 3.20 11.99 17.23
CA ILE A 712 3.27 12.87 18.40
C ILE A 712 1.90 13.00 19.05
N TRP A 713 0.84 13.34 18.31
CA TRP A 713 -0.48 13.50 18.93
C TRP A 713 -1.06 12.16 19.42
N LYS A 714 -0.83 11.03 18.71
CA LYS A 714 -1.30 9.71 19.13
C LYS A 714 -0.62 9.24 20.42
N CYS A 715 0.70 9.40 20.51
CA CYS A 715 1.45 9.14 21.73
C CYS A 715 1.02 10.10 22.85
N GLY A 716 0.77 11.37 22.52
CA GLY A 716 0.20 12.35 23.45
C GLY A 716 -1.15 11.90 24.03
N VAL A 717 -2.05 11.37 23.22
CA VAL A 717 -3.32 10.79 23.68
C VAL A 717 -3.09 9.65 24.66
N LEU A 718 -2.18 8.70 24.36
CA LEU A 718 -1.86 7.59 25.28
C LEU A 718 -1.32 8.09 26.62
N LEU A 719 -0.39 9.04 26.60
CA LEU A 719 0.19 9.63 27.81
C LEU A 719 -0.84 10.43 28.61
N LEU A 720 -1.73 11.17 27.96
CA LEU A 720 -2.80 11.89 28.65
C LEU A 720 -3.86 10.94 29.24
N VAL A 721 -4.14 9.81 28.58
CA VAL A 721 -4.98 8.76 29.19
C VAL A 721 -4.28 8.20 30.42
N GLU A 722 -3.00 7.81 30.34
CA GLU A 722 -2.20 7.35 31.49
C GLU A 722 -2.22 8.38 32.63
N LEU A 723 -2.07 9.68 32.32
CA LEU A 723 -2.16 10.78 33.28
C LEU A 723 -3.54 10.80 33.96
N CYS A 724 -4.64 10.76 33.20
CA CYS A 724 -6.00 10.80 33.76
C CYS A 724 -6.25 9.64 34.73
N TRP A 725 -5.69 8.48 34.43
CA TRP A 725 -5.72 7.33 35.32
C TRP A 725 -4.84 7.58 36.55
N ASN A 726 -3.65 8.15 36.43
CA ASN A 726 -2.74 8.34 37.56
C ASN A 726 -3.06 9.53 38.50
N VAL A 727 -4.19 10.23 38.32
CA VAL A 727 -4.67 11.25 39.27
C VAL A 727 -5.54 10.60 40.36
N TYR A 728 -5.09 10.67 41.63
CA TYR A 728 -5.77 10.07 42.78
C TYR A 728 -5.97 11.04 43.96
N PRO A 729 -7.20 11.19 44.48
CA PRO A 729 -8.47 10.81 43.85
C PRO A 729 -8.71 11.60 42.55
N SER A 730 -9.59 11.10 41.70
CA SER A 730 -9.90 11.74 40.42
C SER A 730 -10.51 13.13 40.65
N THR A 731 -10.20 14.04 39.74
CA THR A 731 -10.69 15.42 39.75
C THR A 731 -11.68 15.64 38.61
N TRP A 732 -12.38 16.78 38.64
CA TRP A 732 -13.29 17.15 37.54
C TRP A 732 -12.55 17.22 36.20
N TRP A 733 -11.36 17.82 36.17
CA TRP A 733 -10.61 18.01 34.93
C TRP A 733 -10.06 16.68 34.40
N SER A 734 -9.55 15.79 35.26
CA SER A 734 -8.96 14.52 34.83
C SER A 734 -10.04 13.59 34.26
N SER A 735 -11.23 13.62 34.84
CA SER A 735 -12.37 12.85 34.35
C SER A 735 -12.94 13.43 33.05
N LEU A 736 -13.11 14.75 32.97
CA LEU A 736 -13.57 15.41 31.74
C LEU A 736 -12.59 15.18 30.59
N LEU A 737 -11.29 15.32 30.85
CA LEU A 737 -10.24 15.06 29.87
C LEU A 737 -10.28 13.60 29.39
N LEU A 738 -10.44 12.62 30.28
CA LEU A 738 -10.57 11.21 29.89
C LEU A 738 -11.74 11.00 28.92
N HIS A 739 -12.89 11.61 29.19
CA HIS A 739 -14.06 11.55 28.31
C HIS A 739 -13.82 12.23 26.96
N ILE A 740 -13.16 13.39 26.93
CA ILE A 740 -12.74 14.08 25.70
C ILE A 740 -11.79 13.18 24.89
N LEU A 741 -10.83 12.52 25.54
CA LEU A 741 -9.89 11.62 24.88
C LEU A 741 -10.58 10.37 24.33
N HIS A 742 -11.48 9.73 25.10
CA HIS A 742 -12.28 8.59 24.61
C HIS A 742 -13.16 8.98 23.42
N ALA A 743 -13.85 10.12 23.49
CA ALA A 743 -14.64 10.66 22.38
C ALA A 743 -13.76 11.00 21.17
N GLY A 744 -12.56 11.54 21.41
CA GLY A 744 -11.56 11.81 20.38
C GLY A 744 -11.08 10.55 19.68
N ILE A 745 -10.78 9.48 20.43
CA ILE A 745 -10.41 8.16 19.88
C ILE A 745 -11.56 7.58 19.06
N LEU A 746 -12.79 7.60 19.59
CA LEU A 746 -13.98 7.11 18.88
C LEU A 746 -14.22 7.89 17.58
N THR A 747 -14.12 9.20 17.63
CA THR A 747 -14.25 10.08 16.44
C THR A 747 -13.15 9.81 15.44
N TYR A 748 -11.90 9.64 15.91
CA TYR A 748 -10.76 9.29 15.07
C TYR A 748 -11.01 7.98 14.33
N VAL A 749 -11.34 6.89 15.05
CA VAL A 749 -11.57 5.59 14.42
C VAL A 749 -12.76 5.60 13.46
N VAL A 750 -13.77 6.44 13.71
CA VAL A 750 -14.89 6.65 12.78
C VAL A 750 -14.41 7.35 11.51
N LYS A 751 -13.76 8.51 11.62
CA LYS A 751 -13.28 9.30 10.48
C LYS A 751 -12.31 8.52 9.59
N THR A 752 -11.30 7.89 10.18
CA THR A 752 -10.29 7.16 9.41
C THR A 752 -10.84 5.90 8.76
N ARG A 753 -11.89 5.30 9.31
CA ARG A 753 -12.48 4.08 8.76
C ARG A 753 -13.57 4.35 7.73
N ILE A 754 -14.07 5.59 7.63
CA ILE A 754 -14.95 6.04 6.55
C ILE A 754 -14.19 6.16 5.21
N LEU A 755 -12.89 6.47 5.25
CA LEU A 755 -12.09 6.87 4.08
C LEU A 755 -11.47 5.75 3.22
N LEU A 756 -11.76 4.47 3.47
CA LEU A 756 -11.23 3.39 2.61
C LEU A 756 -12.32 2.36 2.26
N PRO A 757 -13.15 2.71 1.26
CA PRO A 757 -13.46 1.74 0.22
C PRO A 757 -13.43 2.37 -1.19
N GLU A 758 -12.36 3.08 -1.57
CA GLU A 758 -12.15 3.50 -2.97
C GLU A 758 -11.04 2.76 -3.73
N ASP A 759 -10.16 1.99 -3.05
CA ASP A 759 -9.10 1.23 -3.73
C ASP A 759 -9.22 -0.29 -3.56
N ARG A 760 -10.46 -0.82 -3.58
CA ARG A 760 -10.62 -2.16 -4.13
C ARG A 760 -10.86 -2.02 -5.63
N GLU A 761 -9.80 -1.71 -6.37
CA GLU A 761 -9.61 -2.55 -7.54
C GLU A 761 -9.65 -3.99 -7.01
N PRO A 762 -10.54 -4.87 -7.54
CA PRO A 762 -10.44 -6.28 -7.23
C PRO A 762 -8.99 -6.64 -7.48
N ILE A 763 -8.35 -7.31 -6.51
CA ILE A 763 -6.96 -7.76 -6.64
C ILE A 763 -6.83 -8.38 -8.02
N HIS A 764 -6.21 -7.65 -8.96
CA HIS A 764 -6.04 -8.04 -10.34
C HIS A 764 -4.97 -9.12 -10.36
N TYR A 765 -5.32 -10.31 -9.89
CA TYR A 765 -4.64 -11.50 -10.36
C TYR A 765 -5.23 -11.80 -11.74
N ASN A 766 -4.48 -11.43 -12.78
CA ASN A 766 -4.57 -11.97 -14.14
C ASN A 766 -5.97 -12.41 -14.58
N MET A 767 -6.95 -11.50 -14.54
CA MET A 767 -8.27 -11.78 -15.12
C MET A 767 -8.18 -11.59 -16.62
N SER A 768 -8.56 -12.62 -17.39
CA SER A 768 -8.65 -12.49 -18.84
C SER A 768 -9.79 -11.51 -19.22
N PRO A 769 -9.78 -10.91 -20.42
CA PRO A 769 -10.85 -10.03 -20.88
C PRO A 769 -12.26 -10.66 -20.81
N GLU A 770 -12.36 -11.99 -20.90
CA GLU A 770 -13.62 -12.71 -20.75
C GLU A 770 -14.11 -12.78 -19.30
N GLU A 771 -13.21 -12.98 -18.34
CA GLU A 771 -13.54 -13.03 -16.90
C GLU A 771 -14.01 -11.67 -16.40
N TYR A 772 -13.41 -10.58 -16.87
CA TYR A 772 -13.85 -9.22 -16.60
C TYR A 772 -15.25 -8.95 -17.15
N LYS A 773 -15.56 -9.45 -18.35
CA LYS A 773 -16.87 -9.29 -19.00
C LYS A 773 -17.97 -10.06 -18.25
N ILE A 774 -17.66 -11.26 -17.73
CA ILE A 774 -18.56 -12.04 -16.89
C ILE A 774 -18.81 -11.33 -15.56
N TRP A 775 -17.76 -10.82 -14.92
CA TRP A 775 -17.85 -10.09 -13.66
C TRP A 775 -18.70 -8.82 -13.78
N LYS A 776 -18.52 -8.06 -14.86
CA LYS A 776 -19.32 -6.87 -15.19
C LYS A 776 -20.79 -7.20 -15.45
N ASN A 777 -21.08 -8.31 -16.13
CA ASN A 777 -22.46 -8.77 -16.36
C ASN A 777 -23.19 -9.25 -15.09
N ILE A 778 -22.45 -9.76 -14.10
CA ILE A 778 -22.99 -10.08 -12.76
C ILE A 778 -23.31 -8.81 -11.98
N LEU A 779 -22.43 -7.80 -12.05
CA LEU A 779 -22.66 -6.49 -11.43
C LEU A 779 -23.89 -5.77 -12.01
N ASP A 780 -24.08 -5.88 -13.32
CA ASP A 780 -25.20 -5.27 -14.07
C ASP A 780 -26.53 -6.05 -13.92
N LYS A 781 -26.61 -7.04 -13.02
CA LYS A 781 -27.81 -7.85 -12.72
C LYS A 781 -28.42 -8.61 -13.93
N LYS A 782 -27.61 -8.96 -14.94
CA LYS A 782 -28.07 -9.71 -16.13
C LYS A 782 -28.14 -11.24 -15.94
N LEU A 783 -27.81 -11.75 -14.74
CA LEU A 783 -27.80 -13.18 -14.37
C LEU A 783 -28.56 -13.39 -13.05
N THR A 784 -29.39 -14.43 -12.95
CA THR A 784 -30.21 -14.76 -11.76
C THR A 784 -29.75 -16.03 -11.07
N TRP A 785 -29.89 -16.07 -9.74
CA TRP A 785 -29.50 -17.17 -8.85
C TRP A 785 -30.59 -18.24 -8.77
N ASN A 786 -30.22 -19.53 -8.90
CA ASN A 786 -31.10 -20.66 -8.56
C ASN A 786 -30.52 -21.46 -7.38
N SER A 787 -31.26 -21.54 -6.27
CA SER A 787 -30.86 -22.17 -5.01
C SER A 787 -31.43 -23.60 -4.87
N GLY A 788 -31.22 -24.45 -5.88
CA GLY A 788 -31.85 -25.78 -5.98
C GLY A 788 -30.96 -27.00 -5.67
N GLY A 789 -29.67 -26.83 -5.34
CA GLY A 789 -28.75 -27.95 -5.09
C GLY A 789 -27.58 -27.59 -4.16
N ASP A 790 -26.79 -28.60 -3.78
CA ASP A 790 -25.72 -28.54 -2.75
C ASP A 790 -24.57 -27.54 -3.02
N LEU A 791 -24.56 -26.88 -4.19
CA LEU A 791 -23.73 -25.70 -4.51
C LEU A 791 -24.55 -24.70 -5.36
N PRO A 792 -24.33 -23.39 -5.21
CA PRO A 792 -25.00 -22.38 -6.03
C PRO A 792 -24.76 -22.52 -7.55
N GLU A 793 -25.82 -22.46 -8.37
CA GLU A 793 -25.72 -22.41 -9.83
C GLU A 793 -26.15 -21.03 -10.38
N LEU A 794 -25.33 -20.46 -11.29
CA LEU A 794 -25.71 -19.35 -12.16
C LEU A 794 -26.11 -19.91 -13.53
N THR A 795 -27.31 -19.61 -14.01
CA THR A 795 -27.76 -19.97 -15.37
C THR A 795 -28.24 -18.72 -16.13
N SER A 796 -27.94 -18.67 -17.43
CA SER A 796 -28.46 -17.67 -18.37
C SER A 796 -29.19 -18.38 -19.50
N LYS A 797 -30.35 -17.86 -19.91
CA LYS A 797 -31.10 -18.35 -21.09
C LYS A 797 -30.34 -18.17 -22.42
N LYS A 798 -29.19 -17.49 -22.44
CA LYS A 798 -28.47 -17.12 -23.67
C LYS A 798 -27.09 -17.78 -23.83
N TYR A 799 -26.56 -18.47 -22.81
CA TYR A 799 -25.24 -19.12 -22.89
C TYR A 799 -25.18 -20.42 -22.04
N PRO A 800 -24.83 -21.59 -22.63
CA PRO A 800 -24.96 -22.89 -21.98
C PRO A 800 -23.66 -23.33 -21.25
N LYS A 801 -23.03 -22.46 -20.44
CA LYS A 801 -21.81 -22.83 -19.68
C LYS A 801 -22.02 -22.69 -18.16
N LYS A 802 -21.65 -23.74 -17.40
CA LYS A 802 -21.76 -23.80 -15.94
C LYS A 802 -20.49 -23.25 -15.26
N LEU A 803 -20.66 -22.49 -14.18
CA LEU A 803 -19.61 -21.81 -13.41
C LEU A 803 -19.67 -22.25 -11.94
N TYR A 804 -18.51 -22.54 -11.32
CA TYR A 804 -18.43 -22.88 -9.88
C TYR A 804 -17.24 -22.18 -9.19
N PHE A 805 -17.37 -21.96 -7.88
CA PHE A 805 -16.31 -21.42 -7.00
C PHE A 805 -15.54 -22.54 -6.29
N THR A 806 -14.21 -22.42 -6.20
CA THR A 806 -13.36 -23.34 -5.43
C THR A 806 -13.18 -22.88 -3.98
N PRO A 807 -12.78 -23.78 -3.04
CA PRO A 807 -12.54 -23.45 -1.64
C PRO A 807 -11.43 -22.41 -1.40
N THR A 808 -10.61 -22.12 -2.41
CA THR A 808 -9.54 -21.11 -2.37
C THR A 808 -9.96 -19.77 -3.00
N GLY A 809 -11.23 -19.61 -3.38
CA GLY A 809 -11.78 -18.34 -3.86
C GLY A 809 -11.59 -18.04 -5.35
N GLY A 810 -11.18 -19.03 -6.16
CA GLY A 810 -11.09 -18.89 -7.62
C GLY A 810 -12.39 -19.31 -8.32
N LEU A 811 -12.80 -18.56 -9.35
CA LEU A 811 -13.87 -18.93 -10.27
C LEU A 811 -13.29 -19.84 -11.37
N ARG A 812 -13.91 -20.98 -11.69
CA ARG A 812 -13.53 -21.77 -12.88
C ARG A 812 -14.70 -21.91 -13.84
N VAL A 813 -14.41 -21.72 -15.14
CA VAL A 813 -15.25 -22.13 -16.27
C VAL A 813 -14.84 -23.56 -16.62
N THR A 814 -15.78 -24.51 -16.64
CA THR A 814 -15.54 -25.82 -17.27
C THR A 814 -16.25 -25.84 -18.61
N ASN A 815 -15.51 -26.00 -19.71
CA ASN A 815 -16.01 -26.74 -20.86
C ASN A 815 -15.96 -28.22 -20.45
N CYS A 816 -17.08 -28.79 -20.06
CA CYS A 816 -17.20 -30.23 -19.96
C CYS A 816 -18.29 -30.68 -20.92
N ASP A 817 -17.90 -30.77 -22.18
CA ASP A 817 -18.22 -31.92 -23.01
C ASP A 817 -16.86 -32.41 -23.54
N TYR A 818 -16.27 -33.39 -22.85
CA TYR A 818 -15.16 -34.20 -23.37
C TYR A 818 -15.47 -35.66 -23.01
N GLU A 819 -16.63 -36.10 -23.50
CA GLU A 819 -16.84 -37.48 -23.91
C GLU A 819 -16.54 -37.54 -25.42
N SER A 820 -15.26 -37.59 -25.79
CA SER A 820 -14.87 -38.05 -27.12
C SER A 820 -13.56 -38.83 -26.97
N ASP A 821 -13.61 -40.10 -27.37
CA ASP A 821 -12.55 -41.11 -27.25
C ASP A 821 -11.41 -40.92 -28.28
N ASP A 822 -11.04 -39.69 -28.61
CA ASP A 822 -10.01 -39.41 -29.61
C ASP A 822 -8.73 -38.90 -28.95
N TYR A 823 -7.90 -39.85 -28.53
CA TYR A 823 -6.46 -39.63 -28.34
C TYR A 823 -5.74 -40.59 -29.28
N GLU A 824 -4.90 -40.07 -30.18
CA GLU A 824 -4.16 -40.88 -31.15
C GLU A 824 -2.91 -41.54 -30.54
N ASP A 825 -2.42 -41.06 -29.39
CA ASP A 825 -1.18 -41.55 -28.79
C ASP A 825 -1.42 -42.45 -27.55
N GLU A 826 -0.74 -43.61 -27.52
CA GLU A 826 -0.92 -44.64 -26.47
C GLU A 826 -0.43 -44.16 -25.09
N THR A 827 0.51 -43.22 -25.11
CA THR A 827 1.16 -42.52 -24.00
C THR A 827 0.14 -41.78 -23.13
N ASP A 828 -0.74 -41.00 -23.77
CA ASP A 828 -1.78 -40.20 -23.11
C ASP A 828 -2.89 -41.06 -22.51
N LYS A 829 -3.25 -42.17 -23.19
CA LYS A 829 -4.24 -43.12 -22.69
C LYS A 829 -3.78 -43.81 -21.39
N ARG A 830 -2.47 -43.97 -21.18
CA ARG A 830 -1.92 -44.60 -19.97
C ARG A 830 -1.91 -43.63 -18.78
N VAL A 831 -1.49 -42.39 -18.99
CA VAL A 831 -1.49 -41.33 -17.96
C VAL A 831 -2.92 -40.99 -17.51
N VAL A 832 -3.87 -40.90 -18.45
CA VAL A 832 -5.29 -40.65 -18.14
C VAL A 832 -5.91 -41.81 -17.37
N ARG A 833 -5.55 -43.07 -17.66
CA ARG A 833 -5.97 -44.24 -16.88
C ARG A 833 -5.44 -44.21 -15.44
N LEU A 834 -4.17 -43.86 -15.25
CA LEU A 834 -3.56 -43.74 -13.92
C LEU A 834 -4.19 -42.61 -13.09
N LEU A 835 -4.47 -41.46 -13.71
CA LEU A 835 -5.15 -40.33 -13.06
C LEU A 835 -6.62 -40.64 -12.72
N LYS A 836 -7.34 -41.37 -13.58
CA LYS A 836 -8.70 -41.87 -13.27
C LYS A 836 -8.67 -42.85 -12.08
N LYS A 837 -7.67 -43.73 -12.01
CA LYS A 837 -7.47 -44.68 -10.89
C LYS A 837 -7.16 -43.94 -9.59
N TYR A 838 -6.28 -42.95 -9.61
CA TYR A 838 -5.96 -42.09 -8.46
C TYR A 838 -7.20 -41.31 -7.96
N ARG A 839 -7.98 -40.70 -8.87
CA ARG A 839 -9.22 -39.99 -8.50
C ARG A 839 -10.27 -40.93 -7.90
N LYS A 840 -10.41 -42.15 -8.41
CA LYS A 840 -11.34 -43.16 -7.88
C LYS A 840 -10.94 -43.63 -6.47
N ILE A 841 -9.64 -43.81 -6.21
CA ILE A 841 -9.12 -44.15 -4.87
C ILE A 841 -9.32 -42.99 -3.89
N LYS A 842 -9.04 -41.75 -4.31
CA LYS A 842 -9.24 -40.54 -3.50
C LYS A 842 -10.71 -40.30 -3.16
N LYS A 843 -11.63 -40.52 -4.10
CA LYS A 843 -13.08 -40.34 -3.90
C LYS A 843 -13.68 -41.38 -2.94
N ASN A 844 -13.14 -42.60 -2.92
CA ASN A 844 -13.65 -43.68 -2.06
C ASN A 844 -13.07 -43.69 -0.63
N LYS A 845 -11.89 -43.09 -0.38
CA LYS A 845 -11.23 -43.11 0.95
C LYS A 845 -11.37 -41.83 1.80
N PHE A 846 -12.15 -40.82 1.37
CA PHE A 846 -12.35 -39.57 2.12
C PHE A 846 -13.11 -39.70 3.46
N LYS A 847 -13.45 -40.91 3.91
CA LYS A 847 -14.07 -41.15 5.22
C LYS A 847 -13.09 -41.45 6.36
N ARG A 848 -11.84 -41.85 6.11
CA ARG A 848 -10.78 -41.99 7.15
C ARG A 848 -9.39 -41.86 6.51
N TYR A 849 -8.59 -40.89 6.94
CA TYR A 849 -7.21 -40.71 6.49
C TYR A 849 -6.26 -41.49 7.44
N ASN A 850 -5.44 -42.40 6.90
CA ASN A 850 -4.36 -43.10 7.61
C ASN A 850 -3.03 -42.87 6.85
N PRO A 851 -1.91 -42.49 7.49
CA PRO A 851 -0.70 -42.04 6.78
C PRO A 851 0.18 -43.12 6.14
N GLU A 852 -0.07 -44.42 6.36
CA GLU A 852 0.85 -45.51 5.97
C GLU A 852 0.39 -46.33 4.73
N ASP A 853 -0.43 -45.75 3.85
CA ASP A 853 -1.01 -46.46 2.70
C ASP A 853 -0.01 -46.57 1.52
N GLU A 854 0.82 -47.62 1.56
CA GLU A 854 1.93 -47.94 0.63
C GLU A 854 1.52 -47.93 -0.87
N ALA A 855 0.28 -48.31 -1.16
CA ALA A 855 -0.26 -48.33 -2.52
C ALA A 855 -0.45 -46.93 -3.13
N LEU A 856 -0.70 -45.89 -2.31
CA LEU A 856 -0.86 -44.52 -2.80
C LEU A 856 0.50 -43.89 -3.16
N HIS A 857 1.53 -44.20 -2.37
CA HIS A 857 2.91 -43.78 -2.62
C HIS A 857 3.51 -44.45 -3.86
N ASN A 858 3.31 -45.76 -4.04
CA ASN A 858 3.85 -46.49 -5.19
C ASN A 858 3.28 -45.99 -6.54
N ASN A 859 1.99 -45.66 -6.60
CA ASN A 859 1.39 -45.10 -7.82
C ASN A 859 1.85 -43.65 -8.09
N LEU A 860 2.20 -42.89 -7.05
CA LEU A 860 2.73 -41.53 -7.22
C LEU A 860 4.19 -41.57 -7.70
N ALA A 861 4.98 -42.50 -7.16
CA ALA A 861 6.36 -42.75 -7.54
C ALA A 861 6.47 -43.24 -9.00
N GLU A 862 5.56 -44.11 -9.44
CA GLU A 862 5.50 -44.56 -10.84
C GLU A 862 5.20 -43.41 -11.82
N ILE A 863 4.33 -42.48 -11.43
CA ILE A 863 4.00 -41.30 -12.24
C ILE A 863 5.20 -40.33 -12.31
N ILE A 864 5.91 -40.15 -11.20
CA ILE A 864 7.10 -39.29 -11.13
C ILE A 864 8.23 -39.89 -11.99
N LYS A 865 8.51 -41.19 -11.84
CA LYS A 865 9.53 -41.90 -12.61
C LYS A 865 9.25 -41.87 -14.12
N TYR A 866 8.00 -42.02 -14.52
CA TYR A 866 7.59 -41.92 -15.92
C TYR A 866 7.79 -40.52 -16.51
N CYS A 867 7.56 -39.46 -15.71
CA CYS A 867 7.79 -38.07 -16.13
C CYS A 867 9.27 -37.69 -16.16
N GLU A 868 10.11 -38.31 -15.33
CA GLU A 868 11.57 -38.12 -15.34
C GLU A 868 12.25 -38.84 -16.52
N GLU A 869 11.73 -40.00 -16.96
CA GLU A 869 12.28 -40.77 -18.08
C GLU A 869 11.96 -40.18 -19.47
N HIS A 870 10.99 -39.27 -19.60
CA HIS A 870 10.49 -38.78 -20.90
C HIS A 870 10.60 -37.26 -21.11
N GLU A 871 11.42 -36.54 -20.31
CA GLU A 871 11.68 -35.09 -20.39
C GLU A 871 10.44 -34.25 -20.80
N CYS A 872 9.33 -34.41 -20.09
CA CYS A 872 8.11 -33.66 -20.39
C CYS A 872 8.29 -32.15 -20.10
N GLU A 873 8.54 -31.36 -21.14
CA GLU A 873 8.84 -29.91 -21.09
C GLU A 873 7.67 -29.00 -20.67
N VAL A 874 6.56 -29.53 -20.16
CA VAL A 874 5.35 -28.76 -19.87
C VAL A 874 5.06 -28.69 -18.37
N ILE A 875 5.87 -27.93 -17.63
CA ILE A 875 5.47 -27.44 -16.31
C ILE A 875 5.77 -25.93 -16.21
N PRO A 876 4.74 -25.07 -16.23
CA PRO A 876 4.90 -23.63 -16.01
C PRO A 876 5.57 -23.33 -14.67
N GLU A 877 6.44 -22.31 -14.63
CA GLU A 877 7.23 -21.90 -13.44
C GLU A 877 6.40 -21.76 -12.15
N GLU A 878 5.13 -21.41 -12.28
CA GLU A 878 4.17 -21.26 -11.18
C GLU A 878 3.88 -22.56 -10.40
N LYS A 879 4.23 -23.74 -10.93
CA LYS A 879 3.99 -25.04 -10.30
C LYS A 879 5.23 -25.72 -9.71
N ARG A 880 6.43 -25.16 -9.89
CA ARG A 880 7.67 -25.66 -9.22
C ARG A 880 7.60 -25.69 -7.67
N PRO A 881 6.83 -24.83 -6.96
CA PRO A 881 6.71 -24.93 -5.50
C PRO A 881 6.01 -26.21 -5.04
N ILE A 882 5.10 -26.77 -5.85
CA ILE A 882 4.35 -27.99 -5.55
C ILE A 882 5.26 -29.22 -5.66
N TYR A 883 6.21 -29.20 -6.62
CA TYR A 883 7.25 -30.22 -6.77
C TYR A 883 8.24 -30.23 -5.59
N LYS A 884 8.63 -29.06 -5.07
CA LYS A 884 9.49 -28.95 -3.86
C LYS A 884 8.78 -29.39 -2.57
N LEU A 885 7.45 -29.34 -2.52
CA LEU A 885 6.66 -29.80 -1.38
C LEU A 885 6.39 -31.31 -1.40
N ALA A 886 6.56 -31.97 -2.55
CA ALA A 886 6.43 -33.41 -2.69
C ALA A 886 7.75 -34.16 -2.44
N ASN A 887 8.90 -33.50 -2.65
CA ASN A 887 10.23 -34.03 -2.38
C ASN A 887 10.72 -33.85 -0.92
N LYS A 888 9.89 -33.32 -0.02
CA LYS A 888 10.22 -33.02 1.37
C LYS A 888 9.11 -33.52 2.28
#